data_AF-A0A0G0TPD2-F1
#
_entry.id   AF-A0A0G0TPD2-F1
#
_cell.length_a   1.000
_cell.length_b   1.000
_cell.length_c   1.000
_cell.angle_alpha   90.00
_cell.angle_beta   90.00
_cell.angle_gamma   90.00
#
_symmetry.space_group_name_H-M   'P 1'
#
loop_
_entity.id
_entity.type
_entity.pdbx_description
1 polymer ?
#
loop_
_entity_poly.entity_id
_entity_poly.type
_entity_poly.pdbx_seq_one_letter_code
_entity_poly.pdbx_strand_id
1 'polypeptide(L)'
;MDGFQKIDLSPKQEAPTEISSPIEPNKSSKSSRFRRIGRKKILGVVLGILVFLLITVILPSFLVYASAKKTYTSAQATLYLLKQQDIAQAANEIDKTRQSLKDTQSKMNLLVVLRAIPILSNYYGDARHMLSAGSHLVDAGDIFIEAVEPYADVLGFKGQGSFTGGSAEQRIETAVKTMDKVTPKIDEISDKLNLAKEETDHINPEDYPTFLAGGKLREQMEQVVNLMDNGATLVNDARPLIKVMPQLLGEPKEKKYLILFQNDKELRPTGGFLTAYSIFRLDGGVVHVESSNDIYLLDDTVRGKDKAPEPLRSLLKVSVLNIRDVNLSADFVESMNDFNDMYENAGGYVNVDGIIAVDTHALVAAMKILGDVSVGGKTYTTEPDKRCGGCPQVIYELEDYSSRPVNYVRTERKGLIGDLMYAIMNKAFSSSPKQYWGPLFQEMLGQVAQKHVLFYLENKDAQKGLDTLNASGRIMDFSGDFLHINEANFGGAKSNMFVMQSVLQEYNVKGDGTIEKTLTVTYKNPHPPSDCNLERGGLCLNADLKDWFRIYVPEGSKLISMTGQQSSEDPYEDLGKTVFEGFLEVRPQGSRVLTVKYILPYKFDKKKGLPLMIQKQPGTEDDEYTIMLGKKEVDKFILKTDKKLTVK
;
A
#
# COMPACT_ATOMS: atom_id res chain seq x y z
N MET A 1 -35.98 4.83 -14.68
CA MET A 1 -37.27 5.49 -14.96
C MET A 1 -37.08 6.98 -14.74
N ASP A 2 -37.88 7.77 -15.45
CA ASP A 2 -38.07 9.23 -15.36
C ASP A 2 -37.07 10.14 -16.10
N GLY A 3 -37.43 10.45 -17.35
CA GLY A 3 -38.17 11.70 -17.63
C GLY A 3 -37.34 12.99 -17.79
N PHE A 4 -36.96 13.30 -19.03
CA PHE A 4 -36.51 14.64 -19.44
C PHE A 4 -37.67 15.64 -19.46
N GLN A 5 -37.53 16.77 -18.75
CA GLN A 5 -38.37 17.96 -18.91
C GLN A 5 -37.82 18.90 -19.99
N LYS A 6 -38.70 19.34 -20.89
CA LYS A 6 -38.49 20.44 -21.84
C LYS A 6 -38.64 21.79 -21.12
N ILE A 7 -37.77 22.74 -21.42
CA ILE A 7 -38.02 24.17 -21.20
C ILE A 7 -38.11 24.84 -22.57
N ASP A 8 -39.23 25.52 -22.76
CA ASP A 8 -39.64 26.31 -23.91
C ASP A 8 -39.26 27.78 -23.67
N LEU A 9 -38.70 28.45 -24.69
CA LEU A 9 -38.48 29.89 -24.68
C LEU A 9 -38.85 30.45 -26.06
N SER A 10 -40.11 30.87 -26.16
CA SER A 10 -40.61 31.75 -27.22
C SER A 10 -40.03 33.18 -27.08
N PRO A 11 -39.64 33.86 -28.16
CA PRO A 11 -39.27 35.27 -28.11
C PRO A 11 -40.50 36.20 -28.19
N LYS A 12 -40.52 37.20 -27.29
CA LYS A 12 -41.48 38.30 -27.27
C LYS A 12 -41.29 39.26 -28.45
N GLN A 13 -42.43 39.73 -28.93
CA GLN A 13 -42.64 40.66 -30.03
C GLN A 13 -42.90 42.06 -29.45
N GLU A 14 -42.17 43.08 -29.87
CA GLU A 14 -42.52 44.49 -29.64
C GLU A 14 -42.48 45.28 -30.96
N ALA A 15 -43.42 46.21 -31.05
CA ALA A 15 -43.99 46.80 -32.25
C ALA A 15 -43.27 48.11 -32.70
N PRO A 16 -43.64 48.70 -33.85
CA PRO A 16 -42.76 49.58 -34.64
C PRO A 16 -42.99 51.06 -34.38
N THR A 17 -42.03 51.89 -34.82
CA THR A 17 -42.25 53.34 -34.99
C THR A 17 -41.66 53.80 -36.32
N GLU A 18 -42.56 54.28 -37.19
CA GLU A 18 -42.26 54.97 -38.44
C GLU A 18 -41.70 56.36 -38.17
N ILE A 19 -40.66 56.77 -38.90
CA ILE A 19 -40.43 58.17 -39.27
C ILE A 19 -39.97 58.21 -40.73
N SER A 20 -40.58 59.12 -41.48
CA SER A 20 -40.56 59.30 -42.91
C SER A 20 -39.53 60.34 -43.38
N SER A 21 -39.28 60.30 -44.71
CA SER A 21 -38.78 61.37 -45.61
C SER A 21 -37.25 61.50 -45.82
N PRO A 22 -36.79 62.13 -46.92
CA PRO A 22 -36.87 61.62 -48.28
C PRO A 22 -35.51 61.57 -49.00
N ILE A 23 -35.50 60.91 -50.15
CA ILE A 23 -34.35 60.67 -51.04
C ILE A 23 -33.95 61.96 -51.78
N GLU A 24 -32.64 62.28 -51.75
CA GLU A 24 -31.96 63.01 -52.84
C GLU A 24 -30.94 62.07 -53.52
N PRO A 25 -30.85 62.03 -54.87
CA PRO A 25 -29.88 61.22 -55.57
C PRO A 25 -28.64 62.05 -55.89
N ASN A 26 -27.46 61.66 -55.38
CA ASN A 26 -26.22 62.18 -55.94
C ASN A 26 -25.25 61.08 -56.36
N LYS A 27 -24.94 61.15 -57.66
CA LYS A 27 -23.95 60.34 -58.37
C LYS A 27 -22.58 60.58 -57.75
N SER A 28 -21.85 59.51 -57.42
CA SER A 28 -20.52 59.33 -57.98
C SER A 28 -20.07 57.87 -57.86
N SER A 29 -19.84 57.28 -59.02
CA SER A 29 -19.13 56.02 -59.16
C SER A 29 -17.68 56.23 -58.77
N LYS A 30 -17.19 55.49 -57.77
CA LYS A 30 -15.82 54.99 -57.78
C LYS A 30 -15.85 53.49 -57.59
N SER A 31 -15.72 52.81 -58.72
CA SER A 31 -15.52 51.38 -58.83
C SER A 31 -14.26 50.96 -58.07
N SER A 32 -14.40 50.33 -56.90
CA SER A 32 -13.38 49.41 -56.42
C SER A 32 -13.66 48.04 -57.04
N ARG A 33 -12.75 47.62 -57.93
CA ARG A 33 -12.74 46.27 -58.51
C ARG A 33 -12.41 45.26 -57.40
N PHE A 34 -13.39 44.85 -56.61
CA PHE A 34 -13.33 43.53 -55.98
C PHE A 34 -13.95 42.53 -56.94
N ARG A 35 -13.08 41.75 -57.60
CA ARG A 35 -13.45 40.57 -58.39
C ARG A 35 -14.44 39.75 -57.57
N ARG A 36 -15.70 39.66 -58.02
CA ARG A 36 -16.65 38.61 -57.60
C ARG A 36 -16.03 37.27 -57.99
N ILE A 37 -15.27 36.66 -57.09
CA ILE A 37 -15.01 35.21 -57.15
C ILE A 37 -16.39 34.58 -57.00
N GLY A 38 -16.91 33.98 -58.08
CA GLY A 38 -18.27 33.45 -58.10
C GLY A 38 -18.49 32.48 -56.94
N ARG A 39 -19.60 32.60 -56.20
CA ARG A 39 -20.00 31.72 -55.09
C ARG A 39 -19.80 30.23 -55.38
N LYS A 40 -19.92 29.80 -56.64
CA LYS A 40 -19.66 28.41 -57.10
C LYS A 40 -18.19 27.97 -56.97
N LYS A 41 -17.21 28.87 -57.16
CA LYS A 41 -15.78 28.58 -56.97
C LYS A 41 -15.42 28.47 -55.48
N ILE A 42 -16.00 29.32 -54.64
CA ILE A 42 -15.84 29.25 -53.18
C ILE A 42 -16.47 27.95 -52.65
N LEU A 43 -17.67 27.60 -53.12
CA LEU A 43 -18.33 26.35 -52.77
C LEU A 43 -17.54 25.11 -53.21
N GLY A 44 -16.94 25.13 -54.41
CA GLY A 44 -16.09 24.06 -54.89
C GLY A 44 -14.80 23.89 -54.08
N VAL A 45 -14.19 24.99 -53.63
CA VAL A 45 -13.01 24.96 -52.74
C VAL A 45 -13.38 24.44 -51.35
N VAL A 46 -14.51 24.89 -50.78
CA VAL A 46 -14.99 24.39 -49.48
C VAL A 46 -15.34 22.90 -49.55
N LEU A 47 -16.00 22.44 -50.62
CA LEU A 47 -16.31 21.03 -50.82
C LEU A 47 -15.03 20.20 -50.99
N GLY A 48 -14.04 20.71 -51.72
CA GLY A 48 -12.73 20.07 -51.87
C GLY A 48 -12.00 19.93 -50.54
N ILE A 49 -12.03 20.96 -49.68
CA ILE A 49 -11.46 20.92 -48.32
C ILE A 49 -12.19 19.91 -47.44
N LEU A 50 -13.53 19.86 -47.51
CA LEU A 50 -14.33 18.90 -46.73
C LEU A 50 -14.06 17.45 -47.16
N VAL A 51 -13.96 17.19 -48.47
CA VAL A 51 -13.60 15.85 -48.99
C VAL A 51 -12.16 15.50 -48.61
N PHE A 52 -11.24 16.46 -48.69
CA PHE A 52 -9.86 16.26 -48.24
C PHE A 52 -9.80 15.93 -46.74
N LEU A 53 -10.48 16.67 -45.87
CA LEU A 53 -10.55 16.38 -44.44
C LEU A 53 -11.26 15.06 -44.14
N LEU A 54 -12.30 14.72 -44.91
CA LEU A 54 -13.01 13.44 -44.77
C LEU A 54 -12.05 12.26 -45.04
N ILE A 55 -11.26 12.33 -46.11
CA ILE A 55 -10.35 11.25 -46.53
C ILE A 55 -9.08 11.21 -45.68
N THR A 56 -8.54 12.36 -45.29
CA THR A 56 -7.22 12.44 -44.61
C THR A 56 -7.31 12.48 -43.09
N VAL A 57 -8.44 12.88 -42.53
CA VAL A 57 -8.61 13.02 -41.07
C VAL A 57 -9.78 12.20 -40.56
N ILE A 58 -11.01 12.42 -41.05
CA ILE A 58 -12.22 11.83 -40.43
C ILE A 58 -12.25 10.30 -40.59
N LEU A 59 -12.11 9.79 -41.82
CA LEU A 59 -12.13 8.36 -42.09
C LEU A 59 -10.94 7.63 -41.44
N PRO A 60 -9.69 8.11 -41.54
CA PRO A 60 -8.58 7.53 -40.79
C PRO A 60 -8.76 7.58 -39.28
N SER A 61 -9.30 8.67 -38.71
CA SER A 61 -9.60 8.76 -37.27
C SER A 61 -10.60 7.71 -36.81
N PHE A 62 -11.64 7.45 -37.61
CA PHE A 62 -12.60 6.39 -37.33
C PHE A 62 -11.93 5.00 -37.36
N LEU A 63 -11.06 4.74 -38.34
CA LEU A 63 -10.32 3.47 -38.44
C LEU A 63 -9.37 3.27 -37.24
N VAL A 64 -8.66 4.34 -36.84
CA VAL A 64 -7.80 4.34 -35.65
C VAL A 64 -8.62 4.08 -34.39
N TYR A 65 -9.75 4.78 -34.21
CA TYR A 65 -10.63 4.59 -33.06
C TYR A 65 -11.16 3.15 -32.97
N ALA A 66 -11.65 2.60 -34.09
CA ALA A 66 -12.16 1.23 -34.13
C ALA A 66 -11.07 0.19 -33.79
N SER A 67 -9.85 0.38 -34.30
CA SER A 67 -8.71 -0.49 -34.00
C SER A 67 -8.22 -0.33 -32.55
N ALA A 68 -8.10 0.90 -32.06
CA ALA A 68 -7.73 1.19 -30.67
C ALA A 68 -8.72 0.58 -29.67
N LYS A 69 -10.04 0.62 -29.97
CA LYS A 69 -11.07 -0.04 -29.15
C LYS A 69 -10.89 -1.57 -29.12
N LYS A 70 -10.48 -2.18 -30.24
CA LYS A 70 -10.17 -3.61 -30.30
C LYS A 70 -8.96 -3.93 -29.43
N THR A 71 -7.88 -3.16 -29.56
CA THR A 71 -6.66 -3.28 -28.76
C THR A 71 -6.91 -3.13 -27.27
N TYR A 72 -7.71 -2.13 -26.88
CA TYR A 72 -8.10 -1.92 -25.49
C TYR A 72 -8.86 -3.14 -24.93
N THR A 73 -9.82 -3.67 -25.70
CA THR A 73 -10.59 -4.85 -25.29
C THR A 73 -9.70 -6.09 -25.11
N SER A 74 -8.79 -6.37 -26.03
CA SER A 74 -7.88 -7.52 -25.93
C SER A 74 -6.85 -7.35 -24.81
N ALA A 75 -6.35 -6.13 -24.59
CA ALA A 75 -5.44 -5.84 -23.48
C ALA A 75 -6.13 -6.06 -22.13
N GLN A 76 -7.39 -5.61 -21.97
CA GLN A 76 -8.18 -5.87 -20.77
C GLN A 76 -8.46 -7.36 -20.55
N ALA A 77 -8.74 -8.11 -21.63
CA ALA A 77 -8.91 -9.56 -21.55
C ALA A 77 -7.61 -10.28 -21.12
N THR A 78 -6.47 -9.85 -21.66
CA THR A 78 -5.14 -10.37 -21.27
C THR A 78 -4.88 -10.11 -19.78
N LEU A 79 -5.07 -8.86 -19.33
CA LEU A 79 -4.90 -8.49 -17.92
C LEU A 79 -5.87 -9.25 -16.99
N TYR A 80 -7.09 -9.49 -17.43
CA TYR A 80 -8.06 -10.28 -16.67
C TYR A 80 -7.60 -11.73 -16.52
N LEU A 81 -7.11 -12.37 -17.58
CA LEU A 81 -6.62 -13.76 -17.52
C LEU A 81 -5.38 -13.90 -16.64
N LEU A 82 -4.45 -12.94 -16.72
CA LEU A 82 -3.30 -12.88 -15.81
C LEU A 82 -3.74 -12.73 -14.35
N LYS A 83 -4.72 -11.87 -14.05
CA LYS A 83 -5.30 -11.76 -12.70
C LYS A 83 -5.96 -13.05 -12.22
N GLN A 84 -6.53 -13.82 -13.14
CA GLN A 84 -7.14 -15.12 -12.86
C GLN A 84 -6.12 -16.26 -12.78
N GLN A 85 -4.83 -15.96 -12.95
CA GLN A 85 -3.72 -16.91 -12.95
C GLN A 85 -3.85 -18.00 -14.03
N ASP A 86 -4.49 -17.68 -15.16
CA ASP A 86 -4.65 -18.59 -16.31
C ASP A 86 -3.60 -18.25 -17.37
N ILE A 87 -2.38 -18.75 -17.16
CA ILE A 87 -1.22 -18.45 -18.02
C ILE A 87 -1.43 -18.98 -19.44
N ALA A 88 -2.03 -20.17 -19.59
CA ALA A 88 -2.26 -20.78 -20.90
C ALA A 88 -3.24 -19.96 -21.76
N GLN A 89 -4.34 -19.46 -21.17
CA GLN A 89 -5.23 -18.57 -21.90
C GLN A 89 -4.63 -17.17 -22.09
N ALA A 90 -3.86 -16.67 -21.11
CA ALA A 90 -3.17 -15.39 -21.24
C ALA A 90 -2.18 -15.39 -22.42
N ALA A 91 -1.44 -16.47 -22.64
CA ALA A 91 -0.55 -16.66 -23.79
C ALA A 91 -1.29 -16.48 -25.13
N ASN A 92 -2.49 -17.06 -25.24
CA ASN A 92 -3.31 -16.93 -26.45
C ASN A 92 -3.89 -15.51 -26.64
N GLU A 93 -4.22 -14.81 -25.55
CA GLU A 93 -4.85 -13.48 -25.61
C GLU A 93 -3.82 -12.36 -25.79
N ILE A 94 -2.60 -12.51 -25.26
CA ILE A 94 -1.53 -11.53 -25.44
C ILE A 94 -1.09 -11.43 -26.90
N ASP A 95 -1.11 -12.54 -27.64
CA ASP A 95 -0.87 -12.55 -29.08
C ASP A 95 -1.93 -11.76 -29.87
N LYS A 96 -3.21 -11.88 -29.50
CA LYS A 96 -4.28 -11.07 -30.10
C LYS A 96 -4.11 -9.59 -29.79
N THR A 97 -3.64 -9.28 -28.59
CA THR A 97 -3.30 -7.92 -28.18
C THR A 97 -2.15 -7.36 -29.01
N ARG A 98 -1.07 -8.12 -29.19
CA ARG A 98 0.05 -7.77 -30.06
C ARG A 98 -0.40 -7.47 -31.49
N GLN A 99 -1.24 -8.34 -32.07
CA GLN A 99 -1.75 -8.15 -33.43
C GLN A 99 -2.65 -6.91 -33.55
N SER A 100 -3.56 -6.71 -32.59
CA SER A 100 -4.47 -5.55 -32.59
C SER A 100 -3.71 -4.24 -32.38
N LEU A 101 -2.68 -4.25 -31.54
CA LEU A 101 -1.79 -3.11 -31.33
C LEU A 101 -1.01 -2.75 -32.59
N LYS A 102 -0.43 -3.73 -33.29
CA LYS A 102 0.25 -3.52 -34.59
C LYS A 102 -0.71 -2.94 -35.65
N ASP A 103 -1.94 -3.43 -35.71
CA ASP A 103 -2.99 -2.88 -36.58
C ASP A 103 -3.34 -1.42 -36.19
N THR A 104 -3.40 -1.11 -34.89
CA THR A 104 -3.66 0.25 -34.41
C THR A 104 -2.51 1.19 -34.76
N GLN A 105 -1.26 0.78 -34.56
CA GLN A 105 -0.06 1.52 -34.96
C GLN A 105 -0.02 1.78 -36.47
N SER A 106 -0.34 0.77 -37.29
CA SER A 106 -0.43 0.89 -38.75
C SER A 106 -1.50 1.91 -39.17
N LYS A 107 -2.70 1.84 -38.58
CA LYS A 107 -3.78 2.80 -38.85
C LYS A 107 -3.46 4.20 -38.34
N MET A 108 -2.72 4.31 -37.23
CA MET A 108 -2.25 5.61 -36.73
C MET A 108 -1.36 6.32 -37.75
N ASN A 109 -0.55 5.59 -38.52
CA ASN A 109 0.26 6.19 -39.58
C ASN A 109 -0.57 6.86 -40.70
N LEU A 110 -1.85 6.49 -40.87
CA LEU A 110 -2.74 7.18 -41.82
C LEU A 110 -3.03 8.63 -41.40
N LEU A 111 -2.89 8.95 -40.11
CA LEU A 111 -3.07 10.29 -39.55
C LEU A 111 -1.78 11.12 -39.54
N VAL A 112 -0.74 10.74 -40.28
CA VAL A 112 0.54 11.47 -40.33
C VAL A 112 0.40 12.94 -40.73
N VAL A 113 -0.66 13.29 -41.47
CA VAL A 113 -0.99 14.68 -41.84
C VAL A 113 -1.19 15.56 -40.61
N LEU A 114 -1.63 15.01 -39.47
CA LEU A 114 -1.81 15.75 -38.22
C LEU A 114 -0.50 16.32 -37.67
N ARG A 115 0.66 15.74 -38.02
CA ARG A 115 1.99 16.25 -37.65
C ARG A 115 2.27 17.64 -38.21
N ALA A 116 1.65 18.03 -39.32
CA ALA A 116 1.85 19.33 -39.94
C ALA A 116 1.00 20.46 -39.30
N ILE A 117 0.06 20.12 -38.41
CA ILE A 117 -0.88 21.06 -37.81
C ILE A 117 -0.42 21.39 -36.38
N PRO A 118 -0.02 22.65 -36.08
CA PRO A 118 0.33 23.07 -34.73
C PRO A 118 -0.84 22.78 -33.78
N ILE A 119 -0.59 22.21 -32.60
CA ILE A 119 -1.56 21.61 -31.66
C ILE A 119 -1.84 20.13 -31.95
N LEU A 120 -2.39 19.75 -33.12
CA LEU A 120 -2.73 18.35 -33.42
C LEU A 120 -1.50 17.44 -33.54
N SER A 121 -0.33 18.02 -33.84
CA SER A 121 0.95 17.30 -33.82
C SER A 121 1.28 16.71 -32.45
N ASN A 122 0.90 17.36 -31.36
CA ASN A 122 1.18 16.88 -30.01
C ASN A 122 0.32 15.66 -29.68
N TYR A 123 -0.99 15.74 -29.88
CA TYR A 123 -1.91 14.60 -29.70
C TYR A 123 -1.54 13.39 -30.56
N TYR A 124 -1.08 13.63 -31.79
CA TYR A 124 -0.58 12.58 -32.67
C TYR A 124 0.71 11.94 -32.11
N GLY A 125 1.63 12.76 -31.60
CA GLY A 125 2.84 12.32 -30.92
C GLY A 125 2.53 11.48 -29.68
N ASP A 126 1.74 12.02 -28.76
CA ASP A 126 1.32 11.35 -27.52
C ASP A 126 0.67 10.00 -27.80
N ALA A 127 -0.22 9.94 -28.79
CA ALA A 127 -0.87 8.68 -29.16
C ALA A 127 0.11 7.65 -29.73
N ARG A 128 1.15 8.08 -30.45
CA ARG A 128 2.21 7.18 -30.93
C ARG A 128 3.11 6.68 -29.80
N HIS A 129 3.50 7.57 -28.89
CA HIS A 129 4.28 7.21 -27.72
C HIS A 129 3.51 6.22 -26.83
N MET A 130 2.22 6.47 -26.58
CA MET A 130 1.34 5.55 -25.86
C MET A 130 1.23 4.17 -26.53
N LEU A 131 1.09 4.11 -27.86
CA LEU A 131 1.05 2.84 -28.60
C LEU A 131 2.41 2.10 -28.59
N SER A 132 3.52 2.83 -28.49
CA SER A 132 4.86 2.25 -28.43
C SER A 132 5.15 1.72 -27.02
N ALA A 133 4.80 2.49 -25.98
CA ALA A 133 4.78 2.03 -24.60
C ALA A 133 3.93 0.77 -24.42
N GLY A 134 2.71 0.75 -24.99
CA GLY A 134 1.86 -0.44 -25.01
C GLY A 134 2.50 -1.65 -25.68
N SER A 135 3.37 -1.44 -26.69
CA SER A 135 4.08 -2.54 -27.37
C SER A 135 5.16 -3.12 -26.47
N HIS A 136 5.91 -2.26 -25.79
CA HIS A 136 6.91 -2.68 -24.82
C HIS A 136 6.28 -3.41 -23.62
N LEU A 137 5.10 -2.99 -23.17
CA LEU A 137 4.34 -3.70 -22.14
C LEU A 137 3.86 -5.08 -22.62
N VAL A 138 3.40 -5.20 -23.87
CA VAL A 138 3.02 -6.50 -24.46
C VAL A 138 4.24 -7.41 -24.61
N ASP A 139 5.39 -6.88 -25.01
CA ASP A 139 6.65 -7.65 -25.07
C ASP A 139 7.07 -8.13 -23.67
N ALA A 140 7.00 -7.26 -22.66
CA ALA A 140 7.31 -7.62 -21.27
C ALA A 140 6.39 -8.74 -20.76
N GLY A 141 5.08 -8.62 -21.04
CA GLY A 141 4.10 -9.64 -20.69
C GLY A 141 4.35 -10.98 -21.40
N ASP A 142 4.79 -10.95 -22.65
CA ASP A 142 5.14 -12.15 -23.43
C ASP A 142 6.32 -12.88 -22.80
N ILE A 143 7.40 -12.15 -22.52
CA ILE A 143 8.60 -12.70 -21.87
C ILE A 143 8.24 -13.33 -20.52
N PHE A 144 7.37 -12.67 -19.74
CA PHE A 144 6.88 -13.22 -18.48
C PHE A 144 6.11 -14.53 -18.70
N ILE A 145 5.13 -14.54 -19.61
CA ILE A 145 4.31 -15.71 -19.91
C ILE A 145 5.18 -16.87 -20.41
N GLU A 146 6.07 -16.64 -21.39
CA GLU A 146 6.98 -17.66 -21.91
C GLU A 146 7.90 -18.23 -20.83
N ALA A 147 8.33 -17.40 -19.86
CA ALA A 147 9.18 -17.85 -18.77
C ALA A 147 8.43 -18.75 -17.78
N VAL A 148 7.16 -18.46 -17.48
CA VAL A 148 6.38 -19.17 -16.46
C VAL A 148 5.50 -20.30 -17.01
N GLU A 149 5.11 -20.25 -18.28
CA GLU A 149 4.23 -21.23 -18.93
C GLU A 149 4.74 -22.68 -18.80
N PRO A 150 6.04 -23.00 -19.05
CA PRO A 150 6.55 -24.36 -18.89
C PRO A 150 6.45 -24.91 -17.47
N TYR A 151 6.22 -24.03 -16.49
CA TYR A 151 6.17 -24.35 -15.08
C TYR A 151 4.84 -23.99 -14.43
N ALA A 152 3.83 -23.62 -15.22
CA ALA A 152 2.57 -23.10 -14.73
C ALA A 152 1.90 -24.05 -13.72
N ASP A 153 1.92 -25.35 -14.02
CA ASP A 153 1.33 -26.37 -13.14
C ASP A 153 2.09 -26.53 -11.81
N VAL A 154 3.42 -26.36 -11.81
CA VAL A 154 4.25 -26.44 -10.60
C VAL A 154 4.07 -25.19 -9.73
N LEU A 155 3.99 -24.03 -10.36
CA LEU A 155 3.78 -22.74 -9.71
C LEU A 155 2.33 -22.54 -9.23
N GLY A 156 1.45 -23.51 -9.45
CA GLY A 156 0.05 -23.48 -9.00
C GLY A 156 -0.87 -22.60 -9.85
N PHE A 157 -0.43 -22.19 -11.04
CA PHE A 157 -1.28 -21.50 -12.01
C PHE A 157 -2.28 -22.47 -12.66
N LYS A 158 -3.38 -21.92 -13.20
CA LYS A 158 -4.39 -22.72 -13.91
C LYS A 158 -3.82 -23.13 -15.28
N GLY A 159 -3.67 -24.44 -15.51
CA GLY A 159 -3.04 -25.02 -16.72
C GLY A 159 -3.52 -26.45 -17.06
N GLN A 160 -3.07 -26.96 -18.21
CA GLN A 160 -3.40 -28.32 -18.68
C GLN A 160 -2.67 -29.38 -17.87
N GLY A 161 -3.37 -29.96 -16.89
CA GLY A 161 -2.86 -31.11 -16.15
C GLY A 161 -2.22 -30.72 -14.82
N SER A 162 -2.96 -29.92 -14.05
CA SER A 162 -2.65 -29.58 -12.66
C SER A 162 -1.90 -30.69 -11.91
N PHE A 163 -0.63 -30.45 -11.65
CA PHE A 163 0.28 -31.41 -11.06
C PHE A 163 -0.30 -32.02 -9.77
N THR A 164 -0.57 -33.32 -9.80
CA THR A 164 -1.03 -34.11 -8.65
C THR A 164 0.05 -35.05 -8.11
N GLY A 165 1.27 -35.01 -8.65
CA GLY A 165 2.40 -35.82 -8.18
C GLY A 165 3.08 -35.24 -6.94
N GLY A 166 3.76 -36.09 -6.16
CA GLY A 166 4.61 -35.71 -5.04
C GLY A 166 3.93 -35.20 -3.77
N SER A 167 4.68 -35.14 -2.66
CA SER A 167 4.24 -34.46 -1.42
C SER A 167 4.11 -32.95 -1.67
N ALA A 168 3.38 -32.24 -0.79
CA ALA A 168 3.37 -30.78 -0.83
C ALA A 168 4.80 -30.22 -0.70
N GLU A 169 5.60 -30.83 0.17
CA GLU A 169 7.07 -30.85 0.24
C GLU A 169 7.78 -30.56 -1.08
N GLN A 170 7.71 -31.59 -1.94
CA GLN A 170 8.37 -31.65 -3.23
C GLN A 170 7.85 -30.60 -4.22
N ARG A 171 6.59 -30.18 -4.07
CA ARG A 171 6.02 -29.13 -4.92
C ARG A 171 6.61 -27.77 -4.58
N ILE A 172 6.78 -27.47 -3.28
CA ILE A 172 7.45 -26.24 -2.84
C ILE A 172 8.85 -26.18 -3.43
N GLU A 173 9.60 -27.27 -3.25
CA GLU A 173 10.97 -27.39 -3.70
C GLU A 173 11.10 -27.23 -5.22
N THR A 174 10.20 -27.86 -5.98
CA THR A 174 10.19 -27.73 -7.43
C THR A 174 9.82 -26.30 -7.85
N ALA A 175 8.91 -25.62 -7.15
CA ALA A 175 8.56 -24.22 -7.42
C ALA A 175 9.75 -23.28 -7.17
N VAL A 176 10.47 -23.43 -6.04
CA VAL A 176 11.66 -22.61 -5.74
C VAL A 176 12.76 -22.84 -6.77
N LYS A 177 13.07 -24.10 -7.10
CA LYS A 177 14.07 -24.44 -8.14
C LYS A 177 13.67 -23.98 -9.54
N THR A 178 12.38 -23.75 -9.76
CA THR A 178 11.88 -23.17 -11.00
C THR A 178 12.11 -21.67 -11.04
N MET A 179 12.04 -20.96 -9.91
CA MET A 179 12.29 -19.52 -9.86
C MET A 179 13.69 -19.17 -10.38
N ASP A 180 14.70 -20.02 -10.13
CA ASP A 180 16.04 -19.87 -10.71
C ASP A 180 16.04 -19.86 -12.25
N LYS A 181 15.08 -20.51 -12.88
CA LYS A 181 14.96 -20.58 -14.35
C LYS A 181 14.20 -19.38 -14.93
N VAL A 182 13.31 -18.79 -14.14
CA VAL A 182 12.52 -17.59 -14.51
C VAL A 182 13.31 -16.31 -14.26
N THR A 183 14.11 -16.28 -13.19
CA THR A 183 14.89 -15.11 -12.74
C THR A 183 15.76 -14.46 -13.84
N PRO A 184 16.45 -15.20 -14.72
CA PRO A 184 17.25 -14.60 -15.80
C PRO A 184 16.43 -13.71 -16.75
N LYS A 185 15.11 -13.94 -16.86
CA LYS A 185 14.19 -13.18 -17.72
C LYS A 185 13.73 -11.86 -17.13
N ILE A 186 13.95 -11.64 -15.83
CA ILE A 186 13.56 -10.38 -15.17
C ILE A 186 14.33 -9.18 -15.72
N ASP A 187 15.55 -9.40 -16.21
CA ASP A 187 16.37 -8.37 -16.83
C ASP A 187 15.74 -7.89 -18.13
N GLU A 188 15.32 -8.84 -18.98
CA GLU A 188 14.64 -8.54 -20.24
C GLU A 188 13.29 -7.84 -20.00
N ILE A 189 12.54 -8.25 -18.96
CA ILE A 189 11.28 -7.60 -18.57
C ILE A 189 11.51 -6.17 -18.09
N SER A 190 12.51 -5.97 -17.21
CA SER A 190 12.91 -4.65 -16.70
C SER A 190 13.31 -3.71 -17.84
N ASP A 191 14.08 -4.19 -18.82
CA ASP A 191 14.47 -3.41 -20.00
C ASP A 191 13.25 -2.97 -20.82
N LYS A 192 12.27 -3.87 -21.02
CA LYS A 192 11.02 -3.53 -21.72
C LYS A 192 10.17 -2.53 -20.95
N LEU A 193 10.09 -2.64 -19.63
CA LEU A 193 9.39 -1.65 -18.79
C LEU A 193 10.07 -0.28 -18.83
N ASN A 194 11.40 -0.23 -18.88
CA ASN A 194 12.15 1.02 -19.03
C ASN A 194 11.88 1.67 -20.39
N LEU A 195 11.88 0.91 -21.47
CA LEU A 195 11.50 1.43 -22.80
C LEU A 195 10.05 1.94 -22.81
N ALA A 196 9.13 1.23 -22.14
CA ALA A 196 7.76 1.71 -22.01
C ALA A 196 7.67 3.04 -21.23
N LYS A 197 8.46 3.17 -20.17
CA LYS A 197 8.57 4.39 -19.36
C LYS A 197 9.16 5.56 -20.18
N GLU A 198 10.25 5.33 -20.91
CA GLU A 198 10.86 6.33 -21.80
C GLU A 198 9.87 6.84 -22.85
N GLU A 199 9.05 5.96 -23.42
CA GLU A 199 7.97 6.37 -24.32
C GLU A 199 6.91 7.22 -23.62
N THR A 200 6.50 6.87 -22.39
CA THR A 200 5.53 7.68 -21.63
C THR A 200 6.09 9.03 -21.15
N ASP A 201 7.40 9.15 -20.94
CA ASP A 201 8.06 10.40 -20.54
C ASP A 201 7.96 11.48 -21.63
N HIS A 202 7.74 11.08 -22.89
CA HIS A 202 7.48 12.00 -23.99
C HIS A 202 6.04 12.52 -24.05
N ILE A 203 5.11 11.95 -23.28
CA ILE A 203 3.71 12.36 -23.23
C ILE A 203 3.58 13.54 -22.28
N ASN A 204 2.98 14.64 -22.76
CA ASN A 204 2.73 15.82 -21.92
C ASN A 204 1.24 15.99 -21.61
N PRO A 205 0.75 15.62 -20.40
CA PRO A 205 -0.64 15.81 -20.04
C PRO A 205 -1.13 17.26 -20.09
N GLU A 206 -0.24 18.25 -20.02
CA GLU A 206 -0.58 19.68 -20.13
C GLU A 206 -1.05 20.08 -21.53
N ASP A 207 -0.77 19.27 -22.55
CA ASP A 207 -1.20 19.52 -23.93
C ASP A 207 -2.73 19.35 -24.09
N TYR A 208 -3.38 18.73 -23.11
CA TYR A 208 -4.82 18.50 -23.07
C TYR A 208 -5.54 19.65 -22.34
N PRO A 209 -6.52 20.34 -22.98
CA PRO A 209 -7.17 21.51 -22.40
C PRO A 209 -8.01 21.14 -21.16
N THR A 210 -8.03 22.03 -20.17
CA THR A 210 -8.77 21.82 -18.90
C THR A 210 -10.30 21.94 -19.02
N PHE A 211 -10.82 22.38 -20.16
CA PHE A 211 -12.24 22.56 -20.41
C PHE A 211 -12.82 21.43 -21.28
N LEU A 212 -14.15 21.26 -21.26
CA LEU A 212 -14.88 20.19 -21.96
C LEU A 212 -14.38 18.78 -21.54
N ALA A 213 -14.24 17.86 -22.50
CA ALA A 213 -13.75 16.50 -22.26
C ALA A 213 -12.22 16.43 -22.01
N GLY A 214 -11.49 17.53 -22.19
CA GLY A 214 -10.03 17.55 -22.08
C GLY A 214 -9.52 17.42 -20.65
N GLY A 215 -10.25 17.94 -19.65
CA GLY A 215 -9.87 17.80 -18.23
C GLY A 215 -9.84 16.33 -17.78
N LYS A 216 -10.85 15.54 -18.15
CA LYS A 216 -10.89 14.10 -17.86
C LYS A 216 -9.76 13.35 -18.57
N LEU A 217 -9.47 13.70 -19.83
CA LEU A 217 -8.42 13.05 -20.60
C LEU A 217 -7.04 13.35 -20.03
N ARG A 218 -6.81 14.59 -19.60
CA ARG A 218 -5.61 14.99 -18.88
C ARG A 218 -5.40 14.18 -17.60
N GLU A 219 -6.41 14.09 -16.74
CA GLU A 219 -6.34 13.28 -15.51
C GLU A 219 -6.02 11.81 -15.82
N GLN A 220 -6.63 11.25 -16.88
CA GLN A 220 -6.34 9.89 -17.32
C GLN A 220 -4.90 9.72 -17.83
N MET A 221 -4.36 10.70 -18.55
CA MET A 221 -2.97 10.68 -19.02
C MET A 221 -1.99 10.81 -17.85
N GLU A 222 -2.23 11.74 -16.91
CA GLU A 222 -1.46 11.86 -15.68
C GLU A 222 -1.47 10.54 -14.90
N GLN A 223 -2.61 9.87 -14.78
CA GLN A 223 -2.70 8.56 -14.13
C GLN A 223 -1.88 7.48 -14.83
N VAL A 224 -1.93 7.41 -16.17
CA VAL A 224 -1.19 6.39 -16.94
C VAL A 224 0.31 6.61 -16.86
N VAL A 225 0.78 7.86 -17.03
CA VAL A 225 2.21 8.20 -16.91
C VAL A 225 2.71 7.87 -15.50
N ASN A 226 1.99 8.33 -14.46
CA ASN A 226 2.35 8.02 -13.08
C ASN A 226 2.34 6.51 -12.79
N LEU A 227 1.37 5.76 -13.34
CA LEU A 227 1.33 4.31 -13.16
C LEU A 227 2.52 3.62 -13.83
N MET A 228 2.92 4.08 -15.02
CA MET A 228 4.08 3.56 -15.74
C MET A 228 5.38 3.87 -15.00
N ASP A 229 5.56 5.11 -14.54
CA ASP A 229 6.72 5.53 -13.75
C ASP A 229 6.85 4.72 -12.46
N ASN A 230 5.76 4.62 -11.69
CA ASN A 230 5.75 3.86 -10.45
C ASN A 230 5.97 2.36 -10.72
N GLY A 231 5.35 1.81 -11.76
CA GLY A 231 5.48 0.40 -12.13
C GLY A 231 6.89 0.01 -12.58
N ALA A 232 7.51 0.82 -13.44
CA ALA A 232 8.89 0.60 -13.89
C ALA A 232 9.86 0.73 -12.72
N THR A 233 9.72 1.77 -11.89
CA THR A 233 10.55 1.97 -10.70
C THR A 233 10.42 0.79 -9.74
N LEU A 234 9.20 0.35 -9.45
CA LEU A 234 8.94 -0.80 -8.58
C LEU A 234 9.65 -2.06 -9.07
N VAL A 235 9.53 -2.40 -10.37
CA VAL A 235 10.17 -3.60 -10.91
C VAL A 235 11.69 -3.49 -10.92
N ASN A 236 12.24 -2.32 -11.25
CA ASN A 236 13.67 -2.09 -11.23
C ASN A 236 14.27 -2.20 -9.82
N ASP A 237 13.57 -1.66 -8.83
CA ASP A 237 14.02 -1.66 -7.44
C ASP A 237 13.79 -3.02 -6.77
N ALA A 238 12.75 -3.75 -7.16
CA ALA A 238 12.49 -5.11 -6.68
C ALA A 238 13.32 -6.18 -7.41
N ARG A 239 13.90 -5.87 -8.58
CA ARG A 239 14.71 -6.81 -9.38
C ARG A 239 15.83 -7.50 -8.59
N PRO A 240 16.65 -6.81 -7.78
CA PRO A 240 17.65 -7.46 -6.94
C PRO A 240 17.03 -8.47 -5.96
N LEU A 241 15.91 -8.12 -5.32
CA LEU A 241 15.19 -9.02 -4.41
C LEU A 241 14.65 -10.26 -5.14
N ILE A 242 14.06 -10.09 -6.34
CA ILE A 242 13.59 -11.23 -7.16
C ILE A 242 14.76 -12.15 -7.50
N LYS A 243 15.93 -11.58 -7.82
CA LYS A 243 17.13 -12.35 -8.17
C LYS A 243 17.68 -13.20 -7.03
N VAL A 244 17.58 -12.71 -5.81
CA VAL A 244 18.04 -13.46 -4.62
C VAL A 244 16.94 -14.26 -3.95
N MET A 245 15.70 -14.19 -4.44
CA MET A 245 14.55 -14.88 -3.85
C MET A 245 14.76 -16.40 -3.68
N PRO A 246 15.31 -17.15 -4.67
CA PRO A 246 15.60 -18.58 -4.49
C PRO A 246 16.58 -18.82 -3.33
N GLN A 247 17.61 -17.96 -3.22
CA GLN A 247 18.57 -17.99 -2.12
C GLN A 247 17.92 -17.72 -0.78
N LEU A 248 17.00 -16.75 -0.69
CA LEU A 248 16.26 -16.46 0.53
C LEU A 248 15.33 -17.61 0.94
N LEU A 249 14.83 -18.36 -0.03
CA LEU A 249 14.00 -19.55 0.21
C LEU A 249 14.83 -20.80 0.52
N GLY A 250 16.16 -20.74 0.56
CA GLY A 250 16.99 -21.88 0.94
C GLY A 250 17.52 -22.71 -0.23
N GLU A 251 17.59 -22.17 -1.45
CA GLU A 251 18.18 -22.81 -2.63
C GLU A 251 19.44 -22.06 -3.09
N PRO A 252 20.61 -22.71 -3.28
CA PRO A 252 20.90 -24.13 -3.08
C PRO A 252 21.32 -24.49 -1.64
N LYS A 253 21.34 -23.52 -0.73
CA LYS A 253 21.73 -23.73 0.67
C LYS A 253 20.61 -23.25 1.58
N GLU A 254 20.32 -24.05 2.59
CA GLU A 254 19.34 -23.72 3.62
C GLU A 254 19.59 -22.34 4.25
N LYS A 255 18.49 -21.70 4.66
CA LYS A 255 18.47 -20.40 5.32
C LYS A 255 17.81 -20.50 6.67
N LYS A 256 18.26 -19.70 7.63
CA LYS A 256 17.64 -19.63 8.95
C LYS A 256 17.03 -18.26 9.18
N TYR A 257 15.82 -18.22 9.70
CA TYR A 257 15.14 -16.98 10.05
C TYR A 257 14.68 -17.03 11.50
N LEU A 258 14.89 -15.93 12.20
CA LEU A 258 14.28 -15.73 13.51
C LEU A 258 12.90 -15.13 13.30
N ILE A 259 11.86 -15.81 13.78
CA ILE A 259 10.50 -15.32 13.72
C ILE A 259 10.16 -14.70 15.07
N LEU A 260 9.84 -13.41 15.09
CA LEU A 260 9.39 -12.70 16.29
C LEU A 260 7.87 -12.64 16.33
N PHE A 261 7.31 -13.04 17.47
CA PHE A 261 5.88 -12.91 17.72
C PHE A 261 5.61 -11.64 18.51
N GLN A 262 4.81 -10.78 17.91
CA GLN A 262 4.42 -9.50 18.48
C GLN A 262 2.99 -9.59 19.01
N ASN A 263 2.81 -9.23 20.29
CA ASN A 263 1.50 -9.07 20.87
C ASN A 263 1.07 -7.61 20.75
N ASP A 264 0.34 -7.29 19.68
CA ASP A 264 -0.18 -5.94 19.42
C ASP A 264 -1.27 -5.49 20.41
N LYS A 265 -1.78 -6.39 21.26
CA LYS A 265 -2.67 -6.04 22.37
C LYS A 265 -1.93 -5.38 23.54
N GLU A 266 -0.60 -5.53 23.56
CA GLU A 266 0.33 -4.67 24.28
C GLU A 266 1.20 -3.92 23.25
N LEU A 267 0.61 -2.88 22.66
CA LEU A 267 1.19 -2.20 21.51
C LEU A 267 2.60 -1.67 21.79
N ARG A 268 3.46 -1.79 20.79
CA ARG A 268 4.80 -1.22 20.74
C ARG A 268 4.99 -0.51 19.40
N PRO A 269 5.99 0.38 19.28
CA PRO A 269 6.26 1.18 18.08
C PRO A 269 6.25 0.38 16.76
N THR A 270 6.74 -0.85 16.77
CA THR A 270 6.92 -1.68 15.58
C THR A 270 5.96 -2.87 15.47
N GLY A 271 4.85 -2.86 16.23
CA GLY A 271 3.78 -3.86 16.09
C GLY A 271 3.20 -4.28 17.42
N GLY A 272 4.05 -4.74 18.34
CA GLY A 272 3.59 -5.22 19.63
C GLY A 272 4.74 -5.65 20.52
N PHE A 273 4.41 -5.99 21.76
CA PHE A 273 5.37 -6.55 22.70
C PHE A 273 5.94 -7.86 22.15
N LEU A 274 7.28 -7.99 22.12
CA LEU A 274 7.94 -9.23 21.71
C LEU A 274 7.63 -10.28 22.78
N THR A 275 6.81 -11.28 22.45
CA THR A 275 6.30 -12.28 23.42
C THR A 275 7.04 -13.60 23.32
N ALA A 276 7.38 -14.03 22.12
CA ALA A 276 8.04 -15.30 21.85
C ALA A 276 8.83 -15.21 20.54
N TYR A 277 9.70 -16.19 20.33
CA TYR A 277 10.44 -16.32 19.09
C TYR A 277 10.56 -17.79 18.65
N SER A 278 10.83 -17.99 17.37
CA SER A 278 11.16 -19.29 16.80
C SER A 278 12.31 -19.19 15.82
N ILE A 279 13.08 -20.26 15.67
CA ILE A 279 14.08 -20.39 14.60
C ILE A 279 13.51 -21.30 13.53
N PHE A 280 13.32 -20.75 12.34
CA PHE A 280 12.87 -21.48 11.16
C PHE A 280 14.06 -21.74 10.25
N ARG A 281 14.16 -22.97 9.74
CA ARG A 281 15.09 -23.35 8.69
C ARG A 281 14.32 -23.59 7.40
N LEU A 282 14.69 -22.87 6.35
CA LEU A 282 14.14 -23.01 5.02
C LEU A 282 15.11 -23.80 4.15
N ASP A 283 14.60 -24.85 3.51
CA ASP A 283 15.37 -25.75 2.64
C ASP A 283 14.59 -25.93 1.33
N GLY A 284 15.03 -25.28 0.24
CA GLY A 284 14.28 -25.25 -1.02
C GLY A 284 12.83 -24.75 -0.87
N GLY A 285 12.56 -23.81 0.03
CA GLY A 285 11.24 -23.26 0.35
C GLY A 285 10.46 -24.06 1.38
N VAL A 286 10.91 -25.26 1.75
CA VAL A 286 10.30 -26.07 2.80
C VAL A 286 10.67 -25.50 4.16
N VAL A 287 9.68 -25.14 4.96
CA VAL A 287 9.87 -24.55 6.29
C VAL A 287 9.95 -25.65 7.35
N HIS A 288 11.03 -25.66 8.11
CA HIS A 288 11.22 -26.51 9.28
C HIS A 288 11.36 -25.64 10.53
N VAL A 289 10.58 -25.96 11.57
CA VAL A 289 10.72 -25.29 12.87
C VAL A 289 11.82 -26.00 13.67
N GLU A 290 12.95 -25.34 13.89
CA GLU A 290 14.06 -25.90 14.67
C GLU A 290 13.86 -25.74 16.17
N SER A 291 13.33 -24.60 16.58
CA SER A 291 13.03 -24.30 17.97
C SER A 291 11.96 -23.22 18.08
N SER A 292 11.25 -23.22 19.21
CA SER A 292 10.34 -22.16 19.60
C SER A 292 10.41 -21.97 21.11
N ASN A 293 10.49 -20.72 21.57
CA ASN A 293 10.64 -20.40 22.98
C ASN A 293 9.98 -19.06 23.34
N ASP A 294 9.68 -18.94 24.62
CA ASP A 294 9.31 -17.69 25.27
C ASP A 294 10.52 -16.71 25.25
N ILE A 295 10.27 -15.44 24.93
CA ILE A 295 11.30 -14.40 24.86
C ILE A 295 12.03 -14.18 26.18
N TYR A 296 11.37 -14.38 27.32
CA TYR A 296 11.94 -14.17 28.65
C TYR A 296 13.11 -15.12 28.91
N LEU A 297 13.04 -16.34 28.35
CA LEU A 297 14.12 -17.32 28.48
C LEU A 297 15.36 -16.91 27.69
N LEU A 298 15.17 -16.23 26.56
CA LEU A 298 16.28 -15.64 25.80
C LEU A 298 16.85 -14.45 26.57
N ASP A 299 15.97 -13.56 27.03
CA ASP A 299 16.30 -12.36 27.78
C ASP A 299 17.12 -12.65 29.05
N ASP A 300 16.76 -13.70 29.81
CA ASP A 300 17.50 -14.12 31.02
C ASP A 300 18.96 -14.53 30.74
N THR A 301 19.27 -14.88 29.48
CA THR A 301 20.62 -15.30 29.07
C THR A 301 21.44 -14.19 28.43
N VAL A 302 20.84 -13.02 28.15
CA VAL A 302 21.55 -11.87 27.58
C VAL A 302 22.51 -11.29 28.61
N ARG A 303 23.80 -11.26 28.25
CA ARG A 303 24.86 -10.71 29.11
C ARG A 303 25.03 -9.22 28.88
N GLY A 304 25.44 -8.50 29.92
CA GLY A 304 25.86 -7.10 29.78
C GLY A 304 24.74 -6.14 29.41
N LYS A 305 23.50 -6.37 29.86
CA LYS A 305 22.36 -5.49 29.58
C LYS A 305 22.65 -4.05 30.00
N ASP A 306 22.45 -3.13 29.07
CA ASP A 306 22.56 -1.70 29.32
C ASP A 306 21.46 -1.20 30.25
N LYS A 307 21.61 0.05 30.70
CA LYS A 307 20.57 0.74 31.44
C LYS A 307 19.37 1.01 30.53
N ALA A 308 18.17 0.73 31.01
CA ALA A 308 16.96 1.00 30.24
C ALA A 308 16.82 2.51 29.91
N PRO A 309 16.35 2.86 28.70
CA PRO A 309 16.03 4.24 28.34
C PRO A 309 14.95 4.83 29.28
N GLU A 310 14.85 6.16 29.29
CA GLU A 310 13.96 6.89 30.21
C GLU A 310 12.52 6.34 30.22
N PRO A 311 11.83 6.17 29.06
CA PRO A 311 10.42 5.78 29.06
C PRO A 311 10.18 4.43 29.73
N LEU A 312 11.08 3.45 29.55
CA LEU A 312 10.97 2.15 30.23
C LEU A 312 11.19 2.27 31.74
N ARG A 313 12.14 3.11 32.18
CA ARG A 313 12.42 3.31 33.60
C ARG A 313 11.28 4.05 34.30
N SER A 314 10.72 5.07 33.67
CA SER A 314 9.70 5.92 34.27
C SER A 314 8.31 5.29 34.18
N LEU A 315 7.95 4.64 33.07
CA LEU A 315 6.60 4.14 32.83
C LEU A 315 6.46 2.64 33.14
N LEU A 316 7.38 1.79 32.68
CA LEU A 316 7.39 0.33 32.98
C LEU A 316 8.10 -0.03 34.29
N LYS A 317 8.85 0.90 34.90
CA LYS A 317 9.66 0.66 36.10
C LYS A 317 10.71 -0.45 35.93
N VAL A 318 11.23 -0.60 34.71
CA VAL A 318 12.30 -1.55 34.38
C VAL A 318 13.64 -0.82 34.43
N SER A 319 14.65 -1.37 35.12
CA SER A 319 15.93 -0.69 35.35
C SER A 319 17.00 -0.97 34.28
N VAL A 320 16.91 -2.10 33.58
CA VAL A 320 17.85 -2.56 32.55
C VAL A 320 17.12 -2.78 31.23
N LEU A 321 17.77 -2.51 30.10
CA LEU A 321 17.19 -2.77 28.79
C LEU A 321 17.14 -4.29 28.58
N ASN A 322 15.93 -4.82 28.42
CA ASN A 322 15.71 -6.23 28.11
C ASN A 322 15.52 -6.39 26.61
N ILE A 323 15.90 -7.54 26.06
CA ILE A 323 15.79 -7.80 24.61
C ILE A 323 14.33 -7.76 24.13
N ARG A 324 13.38 -8.10 25.01
CA ARG A 324 11.94 -8.03 24.74
C ARG A 324 11.37 -6.60 24.65
N ASP A 325 12.14 -5.62 25.11
CA ASP A 325 11.77 -4.20 25.20
C ASP A 325 12.58 -3.31 24.24
N VAL A 326 13.37 -3.88 23.32
CA VAL A 326 14.26 -3.11 22.39
C VAL A 326 13.52 -2.46 21.23
N ASN A 327 12.29 -2.87 20.95
CA ASN A 327 11.56 -2.41 19.77
C ASN A 327 10.91 -1.03 19.96
N LEU A 328 11.71 -0.06 20.41
CA LEU A 328 11.29 1.30 20.76
C LEU A 328 11.47 2.32 19.65
N SER A 329 12.31 2.08 18.64
CA SER A 329 12.34 2.96 17.46
C SER A 329 11.02 2.85 16.71
N ALA A 330 10.55 3.94 16.10
CA ALA A 330 9.41 3.88 15.19
C ALA A 330 9.79 3.23 13.85
N ASP A 331 11.09 3.10 13.57
CA ASP A 331 11.64 2.35 12.44
C ASP A 331 11.90 0.89 12.86
N PHE A 332 11.27 -0.06 12.16
CA PHE A 332 11.42 -1.48 12.48
C PHE A 332 12.84 -1.99 12.24
N VAL A 333 13.54 -1.52 11.20
CA VAL A 333 14.89 -1.99 10.91
C VAL A 333 15.88 -1.49 11.96
N GLU A 334 15.75 -0.25 12.45
CA GLU A 334 16.53 0.21 13.60
C GLU A 334 16.28 -0.63 14.85
N SER A 335 15.01 -0.92 15.14
CA SER A 335 14.66 -1.80 16.26
C SER A 335 15.24 -3.21 16.12
N MET A 336 15.36 -3.74 14.90
CA MET A 336 15.95 -5.05 14.66
C MET A 336 17.48 -5.03 14.72
N ASN A 337 18.12 -3.91 14.41
CA ASN A 337 19.55 -3.73 14.68
C ASN A 337 19.82 -3.80 16.19
N ASP A 338 19.06 -3.04 16.99
CA ASP A 338 19.16 -3.06 18.46
C ASP A 338 18.86 -4.46 19.02
N PHE A 339 17.87 -5.16 18.44
CA PHE A 339 17.58 -6.54 18.81
C PHE A 339 18.75 -7.47 18.52
N ASN A 340 19.36 -7.39 17.32
CA ASN A 340 20.49 -8.23 16.92
C ASN A 340 21.71 -8.01 17.82
N ASP A 341 22.03 -6.76 18.15
CA ASP A 341 23.13 -6.42 19.05
C ASP A 341 22.97 -7.10 20.43
N MET A 342 21.74 -7.15 20.96
CA MET A 342 21.44 -7.89 22.18
C MET A 342 21.39 -9.41 21.98
N TYR A 343 20.89 -9.87 20.84
CA TYR A 343 20.71 -11.28 20.52
C TYR A 343 22.03 -12.02 20.38
N GLU A 344 23.05 -11.39 19.77
CA GLU A 344 24.42 -11.93 19.68
C GLU A 344 25.04 -12.24 21.05
N ASN A 345 24.60 -11.53 22.09
CA ASN A 345 25.05 -11.69 23.47
C ASN A 345 24.16 -12.64 24.30
N ALA A 346 23.15 -13.25 23.69
CA ALA A 346 22.26 -14.20 24.34
C ALA A 346 22.83 -15.63 24.33
N GLY A 347 22.59 -16.40 25.39
CA GLY A 347 23.03 -17.80 25.48
C GLY A 347 22.33 -18.74 24.49
N GLY A 348 21.20 -18.31 23.90
CA GLY A 348 20.45 -19.02 22.87
C GLY A 348 20.70 -18.52 21.44
N TYR A 349 21.74 -17.73 21.21
CA TYR A 349 22.05 -17.16 19.89
C TYR A 349 22.21 -18.24 18.81
N VAL A 350 21.50 -18.01 17.70
CA VAL A 350 21.65 -18.74 16.45
C VAL A 350 21.87 -17.71 15.36
N ASN A 351 22.92 -17.90 14.55
CA ASN A 351 23.13 -17.06 13.38
C ASN A 351 21.99 -17.28 12.37
N VAL A 352 21.29 -16.20 12.01
CA VAL A 352 20.14 -16.20 11.10
C VAL A 352 20.40 -15.24 9.94
N ASP A 353 19.74 -15.50 8.82
CA ASP A 353 19.79 -14.70 7.59
C ASP A 353 18.81 -13.51 7.61
N GLY A 354 17.94 -13.44 8.62
CA GLY A 354 17.01 -12.35 8.84
C GLY A 354 16.03 -12.60 9.98
N ILE A 355 15.26 -11.56 10.30
CA ILE A 355 14.18 -11.54 11.27
C ILE A 355 12.86 -11.28 10.53
N ILE A 356 11.83 -12.06 10.85
CA ILE A 356 10.47 -11.83 10.38
C ILE A 356 9.59 -11.62 11.61
N ALA A 357 9.01 -10.43 11.76
CA ALA A 357 8.06 -10.15 12.82
C ALA A 357 6.63 -10.38 12.32
N VAL A 358 5.83 -11.07 13.12
CA VAL A 358 4.41 -11.31 12.86
C VAL A 358 3.59 -11.01 14.10
N ASP A 359 2.47 -10.33 13.92
CA ASP A 359 1.56 -9.98 15.00
C ASP A 359 0.30 -10.87 15.04
N THR A 360 -0.64 -10.56 15.95
CA THR A 360 -1.83 -11.37 16.14
C THR A 360 -2.84 -11.28 14.99
N HIS A 361 -2.80 -10.22 14.18
CA HIS A 361 -3.66 -10.07 13.00
C HIS A 361 -3.24 -11.02 11.90
N ALA A 362 -1.92 -11.16 11.65
CA ALA A 362 -1.39 -12.12 10.69
C ALA A 362 -1.75 -13.57 11.06
N LEU A 363 -1.69 -13.90 12.34
CA LEU A 363 -2.12 -15.20 12.87
C LEU A 363 -3.60 -15.48 12.56
N VAL A 364 -4.48 -14.55 12.92
CA VAL A 364 -5.93 -14.69 12.72
C VAL A 364 -6.28 -14.75 11.23
N ALA A 365 -5.61 -13.96 10.40
CA ALA A 365 -5.78 -13.96 8.95
C ALA A 365 -5.46 -15.34 8.33
N ALA A 366 -4.33 -15.94 8.72
CA ALA A 366 -3.98 -17.30 8.28
C ALA A 366 -5.02 -18.33 8.74
N MET A 367 -5.48 -18.26 9.99
CA MET A 367 -6.48 -19.19 10.52
C MET A 367 -7.85 -19.07 9.84
N LYS A 368 -8.27 -17.87 9.40
CA LYS A 368 -9.52 -17.70 8.63
C LYS A 368 -9.52 -18.50 7.32
N ILE A 369 -8.34 -18.70 6.72
CA ILE A 369 -8.18 -19.47 5.48
C ILE A 369 -8.05 -20.96 5.77
N LEU A 370 -7.28 -21.32 6.80
CA LEU A 370 -7.00 -22.71 7.14
C LEU A 370 -8.16 -23.38 7.90
N GLY A 371 -9.00 -22.59 8.56
CA GLY A 371 -9.98 -23.04 9.55
C GLY A 371 -9.34 -23.46 10.87
N ASP A 372 -10.18 -23.91 11.80
CA ASP A 372 -9.81 -24.21 13.20
C ASP A 372 -8.61 -25.14 13.35
N VAL A 373 -7.78 -24.87 14.36
CA VAL A 373 -6.54 -25.61 14.63
C VAL A 373 -6.57 -26.21 16.03
N SER A 374 -6.21 -27.48 16.17
CA SER A 374 -6.19 -28.16 17.46
C SER A 374 -4.76 -28.42 17.94
N VAL A 375 -4.45 -27.96 19.15
CA VAL A 375 -3.12 -28.07 19.77
C VAL A 375 -3.29 -28.44 21.23
N GLY A 376 -2.53 -29.43 21.72
CA GLY A 376 -2.56 -29.82 23.13
C GLY A 376 -3.96 -30.23 23.64
N GLY A 377 -4.80 -30.81 22.77
CA GLY A 377 -6.17 -31.22 23.10
C GLY A 377 -7.21 -30.09 23.15
N LYS A 378 -6.85 -28.87 22.76
CA LYS A 378 -7.74 -27.71 22.66
C LYS A 378 -7.87 -27.23 21.22
N THR A 379 -9.06 -26.78 20.83
CA THR A 379 -9.33 -26.20 19.51
C THR A 379 -9.33 -24.68 19.59
N TYR A 380 -8.61 -24.06 18.65
CA TYR A 380 -8.48 -22.63 18.47
C TYR A 380 -9.22 -22.21 17.20
N THR A 381 -10.05 -21.19 17.31
CA THR A 381 -10.91 -20.67 16.24
C THR A 381 -10.75 -19.16 16.11
N THR A 382 -11.21 -18.61 14.99
CA THR A 382 -11.27 -17.16 14.76
C THR A 382 -12.63 -16.56 15.08
N GLU A 383 -13.54 -17.34 15.68
CA GLU A 383 -14.88 -16.87 16.02
C GLU A 383 -14.84 -15.84 17.16
N PRO A 384 -15.74 -14.85 17.17
CA PRO A 384 -15.78 -13.83 18.22
C PRO A 384 -16.04 -14.43 19.61
N ASP A 385 -15.22 -14.05 20.60
CA ASP A 385 -15.32 -14.49 21.98
C ASP A 385 -15.86 -13.37 22.89
N LYS A 386 -16.97 -13.67 23.58
CA LYS A 386 -17.64 -12.72 24.48
C LYS A 386 -16.79 -12.35 25.70
N ARG A 387 -15.84 -13.19 26.10
CA ARG A 387 -14.97 -12.96 27.29
C ARG A 387 -13.99 -11.80 27.09
N CYS A 388 -13.70 -11.42 25.85
CA CYS A 388 -12.88 -10.27 25.47
C CYS A 388 -13.65 -9.24 24.63
N GLY A 389 -14.98 -9.19 24.74
CA GLY A 389 -15.77 -8.18 24.01
C GLY A 389 -15.84 -8.42 22.50
N GLY A 390 -15.61 -9.65 22.03
CA GLY A 390 -15.72 -10.04 20.62
C GLY A 390 -14.40 -10.24 19.88
N CYS A 391 -13.25 -10.23 20.57
CA CYS A 391 -11.98 -10.60 19.96
C CYS A 391 -12.00 -12.06 19.46
N PRO A 392 -11.18 -12.46 18.48
CA PRO A 392 -11.09 -13.85 18.04
C PRO A 392 -10.73 -14.77 19.21
N GLN A 393 -11.42 -15.92 19.34
CA GLN A 393 -11.24 -16.84 20.46
C GLN A 393 -9.78 -17.26 20.66
N VAL A 394 -9.05 -17.52 19.58
CA VAL A 394 -7.61 -17.82 19.65
C VAL A 394 -6.81 -16.76 20.42
N ILE A 395 -7.12 -15.47 20.26
CA ILE A 395 -6.43 -14.39 20.96
C ILE A 395 -6.73 -14.44 22.46
N TYR A 396 -8.01 -14.60 22.83
CA TYR A 396 -8.37 -14.76 24.25
C TYR A 396 -7.61 -15.92 24.89
N GLU A 397 -7.54 -17.08 24.22
CA GLU A 397 -6.86 -18.25 24.79
C GLU A 397 -5.34 -18.06 24.89
N LEU A 398 -4.74 -17.36 23.92
CA LEU A 398 -3.31 -17.02 23.98
C LEU A 398 -3.02 -16.09 25.17
N GLU A 399 -3.86 -15.07 25.39
CA GLU A 399 -3.71 -14.17 26.54
C GLU A 399 -3.99 -14.87 27.87
N ASP A 400 -5.00 -15.74 27.92
CA ASP A 400 -5.31 -16.53 29.11
C ASP A 400 -4.13 -17.43 29.48
N TYR A 401 -3.54 -18.08 28.48
CA TYR A 401 -2.39 -18.94 28.66
C TYR A 401 -1.15 -18.15 29.09
N SER A 402 -0.86 -17.01 28.45
CA SER A 402 0.35 -16.22 28.73
C SER A 402 0.28 -15.47 30.07
N SER A 403 -0.88 -14.89 30.39
CA SER A 403 -1.03 -13.85 31.42
C SER A 403 -1.67 -14.35 32.72
N ARG A 404 -2.43 -15.45 32.72
CA ARG A 404 -3.10 -15.92 33.94
C ARG A 404 -2.08 -16.43 34.98
N PRO A 405 -2.12 -15.91 36.23
CA PRO A 405 -1.31 -16.44 37.33
C PRO A 405 -1.67 -17.90 37.65
N VAL A 406 -0.68 -18.70 38.01
CA VAL A 406 -0.90 -20.04 38.57
C VAL A 406 -0.02 -20.28 39.78
N ASN A 407 -0.44 -21.25 40.60
CA ASN A 407 0.19 -21.64 41.86
C ASN A 407 1.26 -22.73 41.72
N TYR A 408 1.73 -23.03 40.50
CA TYR A 408 2.78 -24.01 40.23
C TYR A 408 3.79 -23.46 39.21
N VAL A 409 5.02 -23.97 39.24
CA VAL A 409 6.02 -23.66 38.21
C VAL A 409 5.56 -24.27 36.90
N ARG A 410 5.14 -23.43 35.95
CA ARG A 410 4.79 -23.86 34.59
C ARG A 410 6.07 -24.15 33.80
N THR A 411 6.63 -25.35 33.97
CA THR A 411 7.73 -25.85 33.13
C THR A 411 7.34 -25.92 31.64
N GLU A 412 6.03 -26.06 31.34
CA GLU A 412 5.47 -26.21 30.00
C GLU A 412 4.96 -24.91 29.34
N ARG A 413 5.26 -23.71 29.86
CA ARG A 413 4.90 -22.42 29.20
C ARG A 413 5.37 -22.35 27.73
N LYS A 414 6.38 -23.13 27.37
CA LYS A 414 7.23 -23.01 26.18
C LYS A 414 6.61 -23.49 24.86
N GLY A 415 5.45 -24.15 24.90
CA GLY A 415 4.89 -24.78 23.71
C GLY A 415 3.88 -23.92 22.99
N LEU A 416 2.87 -23.35 23.67
CA LEU A 416 1.59 -23.14 23.00
C LEU A 416 1.61 -22.22 21.78
N ILE A 417 2.25 -21.04 21.84
CA ILE A 417 2.34 -20.14 20.66
C ILE A 417 3.18 -20.83 19.58
N GLY A 418 4.32 -21.41 19.94
CA GLY A 418 5.19 -22.16 19.03
C GLY A 418 4.52 -23.37 18.39
N ASP A 419 3.79 -24.16 19.18
CA ASP A 419 3.05 -25.36 18.81
C ASP A 419 1.82 -25.01 17.96
N LEU A 420 1.12 -23.92 18.31
CA LEU A 420 0.02 -23.40 17.51
C LEU A 420 0.51 -22.93 16.15
N MET A 421 1.64 -22.24 16.12
CA MET A 421 2.23 -21.82 14.87
C MET A 421 2.79 -22.98 14.07
N TYR A 422 3.45 -23.94 14.72
CA TYR A 422 3.85 -25.19 14.09
C TYR A 422 2.63 -25.91 13.51
N ALA A 423 1.52 -25.98 14.23
CA ALA A 423 0.29 -26.62 13.76
C ALA A 423 -0.38 -25.85 12.62
N ILE A 424 -0.42 -24.51 12.67
CA ILE A 424 -0.94 -23.65 11.60
C ILE A 424 -0.08 -23.81 10.34
N MET A 425 1.24 -23.76 10.46
CA MET A 425 2.17 -23.94 9.35
C MET A 425 2.10 -25.35 8.79
N ASN A 426 2.12 -26.37 9.64
CA ASN A 426 1.97 -27.75 9.20
C ASN A 426 0.62 -27.96 8.48
N LYS A 427 -0.46 -27.34 8.96
CA LYS A 427 -1.76 -27.35 8.28
C LYS A 427 -1.70 -26.62 6.93
N ALA A 428 -1.03 -25.48 6.83
CA ALA A 428 -0.86 -24.74 5.58
C ALA A 428 -0.07 -25.53 4.53
N PHE A 429 1.04 -26.14 4.94
CA PHE A 429 1.96 -26.83 4.04
C PHE A 429 1.57 -28.28 3.77
N SER A 430 0.90 -28.98 4.68
CA SER A 430 0.38 -30.33 4.43
C SER A 430 -0.92 -30.35 3.62
N SER A 431 -1.58 -29.20 3.45
CA SER A 431 -2.85 -29.11 2.72
C SER A 431 -2.66 -28.90 1.21
N SER A 432 -3.71 -29.21 0.44
CA SER A 432 -3.70 -29.13 -1.02
C SER A 432 -3.26 -27.75 -1.54
N PRO A 433 -2.20 -27.65 -2.37
CA PRO A 433 -1.72 -26.38 -2.93
C PRO A 433 -2.79 -25.59 -3.68
N LYS A 434 -3.70 -26.28 -4.39
CA LYS A 434 -4.80 -25.63 -5.11
C LYS A 434 -5.80 -24.91 -4.22
N GLN A 435 -5.95 -25.34 -2.97
CA GLN A 435 -7.02 -24.86 -2.09
C GLN A 435 -6.54 -23.71 -1.20
N TYR A 436 -5.34 -23.80 -0.65
CA TYR A 436 -4.91 -22.87 0.40
C TYR A 436 -3.78 -21.94 -0.02
N TRP A 437 -2.89 -22.34 -0.94
CA TRP A 437 -1.68 -21.56 -1.20
C TRP A 437 -1.93 -20.22 -1.88
N GLY A 438 -2.77 -20.19 -2.92
CA GLY A 438 -3.16 -18.94 -3.58
C GLY A 438 -3.75 -17.93 -2.59
N PRO A 439 -4.79 -18.31 -1.83
CA PRO A 439 -5.35 -17.47 -0.77
C PRO A 439 -4.34 -17.08 0.32
N LEU A 440 -3.52 -18.01 0.83
CA LEU A 440 -2.53 -17.71 1.88
C LEU A 440 -1.46 -16.74 1.41
N PHE A 441 -0.98 -16.89 0.17
CA PHE A 441 0.01 -15.97 -0.40
C PHE A 441 -0.59 -14.57 -0.60
N GLN A 442 -1.82 -14.49 -1.13
CA GLN A 442 -2.54 -13.23 -1.26
C GLN A 442 -2.76 -12.56 0.10
N GLU A 443 -3.15 -13.34 1.11
CA GLU A 443 -3.33 -12.86 2.46
C GLU A 443 -2.02 -12.38 3.07
N MET A 444 -0.91 -13.12 2.90
CA MET A 444 0.42 -12.70 3.35
C MET A 444 0.80 -11.33 2.76
N LEU A 445 0.62 -11.12 1.45
CA LEU A 445 0.85 -9.80 0.84
C LEU A 445 -0.05 -8.71 1.46
N GLY A 446 -1.31 -9.05 1.75
CA GLY A 446 -2.22 -8.16 2.47
C GLY A 446 -1.75 -7.83 3.88
N GLN A 447 -1.21 -8.80 4.62
CA GLN A 447 -0.68 -8.61 5.97
C GLN A 447 0.63 -7.81 5.96
N VAL A 448 1.47 -7.97 4.95
CA VAL A 448 2.66 -7.11 4.74
C VAL A 448 2.24 -5.66 4.47
N ALA A 449 1.30 -5.44 3.54
CA ALA A 449 0.82 -4.11 3.22
C ALA A 449 0.14 -3.40 4.40
N GLN A 450 -0.52 -4.17 5.28
CA GLN A 450 -1.14 -3.68 6.51
C GLN A 450 -0.15 -3.58 7.69
N LYS A 451 1.12 -3.96 7.50
CA LYS A 451 2.19 -3.97 8.50
C LYS A 451 1.92 -4.88 9.70
N HIS A 452 1.35 -6.04 9.43
CA HIS A 452 1.18 -7.16 10.36
C HIS A 452 2.25 -8.25 10.18
N VAL A 453 3.00 -8.18 9.08
CA VAL A 453 4.22 -8.95 8.82
C VAL A 453 5.30 -7.98 8.37
N LEU A 454 6.43 -7.97 9.07
CA LEU A 454 7.57 -7.10 8.79
C LEU A 454 8.85 -7.91 8.61
N PHE A 455 9.71 -7.47 7.69
CA PHE A 455 10.95 -8.17 7.35
C PHE A 455 12.18 -7.34 7.64
N TYR A 456 13.20 -8.02 8.14
CA TYR A 456 14.57 -7.54 8.27
C TYR A 456 15.49 -8.66 7.76
N LEU A 457 16.35 -8.38 6.79
CA LEU A 457 17.24 -9.34 6.15
C LEU A 457 18.69 -8.86 6.23
N GLU A 458 19.61 -9.78 6.50
CA GLU A 458 21.05 -9.51 6.51
C GLU A 458 21.59 -9.26 5.09
N ASN A 459 20.92 -9.80 4.07
CA ASN A 459 21.26 -9.52 2.68
C ASN A 459 20.82 -8.09 2.29
N LYS A 460 21.78 -7.20 2.07
CA LYS A 460 21.55 -5.77 1.77
C LYS A 460 20.72 -5.53 0.51
N ASP A 461 20.91 -6.32 -0.54
CA ASP A 461 20.16 -6.16 -1.79
C ASP A 461 18.70 -6.59 -1.60
N ALA A 462 18.48 -7.68 -0.85
CA ALA A 462 17.15 -8.14 -0.46
C ALA A 462 16.45 -7.13 0.45
N GLN A 463 17.14 -6.62 1.47
CA GLN A 463 16.62 -5.63 2.40
C GLN A 463 16.19 -4.36 1.68
N LYS A 464 17.01 -3.86 0.74
CA LYS A 464 16.66 -2.69 -0.07
C LYS A 464 15.38 -2.93 -0.90
N GLY A 465 15.24 -4.12 -1.49
CA GLY A 465 14.02 -4.47 -2.21
C GLY A 465 12.79 -4.51 -1.30
N LEU A 466 12.92 -5.05 -0.08
CA LEU A 466 11.84 -5.03 0.91
C LEU A 466 11.51 -3.60 1.38
N ASP A 467 12.52 -2.74 1.54
CA ASP A 467 12.34 -1.32 1.88
C ASP A 467 11.52 -0.61 0.79
N THR A 468 11.83 -0.82 -0.50
CA THR A 468 11.05 -0.30 -1.63
C THR A 468 9.60 -0.81 -1.62
N LEU A 469 9.41 -2.10 -1.31
CA LEU A 469 8.08 -2.70 -1.20
C LEU A 469 7.33 -2.29 0.08
N ASN A 470 7.94 -1.45 0.93
CA ASN A 470 7.41 -1.04 2.22
C ASN A 470 7.08 -2.24 3.14
N ALA A 471 7.86 -3.31 3.02
CA ALA A 471 7.72 -4.55 3.78
C ALA A 471 8.57 -4.57 5.06
N SER A 472 9.42 -3.56 5.26
CA SER A 472 10.40 -3.51 6.35
C SER A 472 10.03 -2.53 7.49
N GLY A 473 8.84 -1.94 7.46
CA GLY A 473 8.38 -1.04 8.54
C GLY A 473 9.26 0.20 8.78
N ARG A 474 9.92 0.72 7.72
CA ARG A 474 10.74 1.93 7.78
C ARG A 474 9.90 3.19 8.00
N ILE A 475 10.45 4.23 8.62
CA ILE A 475 9.86 5.58 8.51
C ILE A 475 10.15 6.12 7.11
N MET A 476 9.09 6.46 6.37
CA MET A 476 9.23 6.88 4.98
C MET A 476 9.65 8.35 4.86
N ASP A 477 10.51 8.61 3.89
CA ASP A 477 10.72 9.94 3.37
C ASP A 477 9.53 10.38 2.51
N PHE A 478 9.05 11.61 2.73
CA PHE A 478 7.92 12.14 1.99
C PHE A 478 8.01 13.64 1.81
N SER A 479 7.98 14.08 0.55
CA SER A 479 7.93 15.49 0.17
C SER A 479 6.50 16.02 0.24
N GLY A 480 6.12 16.52 1.41
CA GLY A 480 4.80 17.05 1.68
C GLY A 480 4.47 16.98 3.17
N ASP A 481 3.18 17.05 3.49
CA ASP A 481 2.75 16.77 4.85
C ASP A 481 2.85 15.27 5.15
N PHE A 482 3.26 14.96 6.38
CA PHE A 482 3.52 13.61 6.86
C PHE A 482 2.88 13.46 8.23
N LEU A 483 2.22 12.34 8.47
CA LEU A 483 1.71 12.00 9.79
C LEU A 483 1.98 10.53 10.07
N HIS A 484 2.70 10.27 11.15
CA HIS A 484 2.79 8.96 11.76
C HIS A 484 2.59 9.12 13.27
N ILE A 485 1.47 8.60 13.78
CA ILE A 485 1.19 8.50 15.21
C ILE A 485 1.76 7.14 15.63
N ASN A 486 2.75 7.16 16.53
CA ASN A 486 3.47 5.97 16.98
C ASN A 486 3.35 5.83 18.49
N GLU A 487 2.82 4.70 18.94
CA GLU A 487 2.33 4.50 20.31
C GLU A 487 2.96 3.27 20.97
N ALA A 488 3.13 3.34 22.29
CA ALA A 488 3.65 2.24 23.09
C ALA A 488 2.89 2.13 24.42
N ASN A 489 2.23 0.98 24.62
CA ASN A 489 1.48 0.69 25.84
C ASN A 489 2.39 0.15 26.95
N PHE A 490 2.77 1.00 27.88
CA PHE A 490 3.51 0.64 29.09
C PHE A 490 2.63 0.34 30.30
N GLY A 491 1.38 -0.09 30.07
CA GLY A 491 0.42 -0.47 31.11
C GLY A 491 0.55 -1.93 31.57
N GLY A 492 1.22 -2.79 30.79
CA GLY A 492 1.41 -4.23 31.05
C GLY A 492 0.15 -5.09 30.83
N ALA A 493 -1.04 -4.51 30.91
CA ALA A 493 -2.29 -5.13 30.49
C ALA A 493 -2.49 -5.03 28.98
N LYS A 494 -3.38 -5.87 28.45
CA LYS A 494 -3.70 -5.99 27.01
C LYS A 494 -4.76 -4.96 26.56
N SER A 495 -4.64 -3.74 27.09
CA SER A 495 -5.66 -2.70 26.96
C SER A 495 -5.89 -2.22 25.53
N ASN A 496 -4.90 -2.37 24.62
CA ASN A 496 -5.09 -2.05 23.20
C ASN A 496 -6.16 -2.94 22.54
N MET A 497 -6.51 -4.09 23.15
CA MET A 497 -7.65 -4.91 22.71
C MET A 497 -9.01 -4.20 22.88
N PHE A 498 -9.11 -3.22 23.78
CA PHE A 498 -10.38 -2.59 24.18
C PHE A 498 -10.44 -1.10 23.89
N VAL A 499 -9.31 -0.45 23.60
CA VAL A 499 -9.23 0.98 23.31
C VAL A 499 -9.44 1.20 21.81
N MET A 500 -10.40 2.06 21.47
CA MET A 500 -10.63 2.54 20.11
C MET A 500 -9.98 3.91 19.93
N GLN A 501 -9.45 4.17 18.74
CA GLN A 501 -8.82 5.43 18.37
C GLN A 501 -9.52 6.05 17.15
N SER A 502 -9.62 7.38 17.16
CA SER A 502 -10.04 8.17 16.01
C SER A 502 -9.22 9.44 15.91
N VAL A 503 -8.91 9.86 14.69
CA VAL A 503 -7.99 10.95 14.38
C VAL A 503 -8.67 11.97 13.48
N LEU A 504 -8.67 13.22 13.92
CA LEU A 504 -9.14 14.37 13.16
C LEU A 504 -7.95 15.27 12.82
N GLN A 505 -7.75 15.54 11.52
CA GLN A 505 -6.75 16.48 11.02
C GLN A 505 -7.44 17.70 10.43
N GLU A 506 -7.23 18.88 11.01
CA GLU A 506 -7.80 20.14 10.54
C GLU A 506 -6.71 21.05 10.01
N TYR A 507 -6.86 21.47 8.75
CA TYR A 507 -5.95 22.37 8.07
C TYR A 507 -6.56 23.77 7.99
N ASN A 508 -5.92 24.74 8.63
CA ASN A 508 -6.27 26.14 8.56
C ASN A 508 -5.19 26.93 7.81
N VAL A 509 -5.53 27.36 6.59
CA VAL A 509 -4.61 28.10 5.71
C VAL A 509 -4.81 29.60 5.93
N LYS A 510 -3.77 30.28 6.42
CA LYS A 510 -3.76 31.73 6.63
C LYS A 510 -3.60 32.48 5.30
N GLY A 511 -3.89 33.79 5.31
CA GLY A 511 -3.82 34.63 4.11
C GLY A 511 -2.43 34.71 3.45
N ASP A 512 -1.37 34.49 4.22
CA ASP A 512 0.03 34.43 3.76
C ASP A 512 0.48 33.01 3.33
N GLY A 513 -0.47 32.09 3.20
CA GLY A 513 -0.23 30.69 2.84
C GLY A 513 0.31 29.82 3.97
N THR A 514 0.52 30.34 5.19
CA THR A 514 0.93 29.52 6.34
C THR A 514 -0.15 28.49 6.67
N ILE A 515 0.26 27.24 6.86
CA ILE A 515 -0.65 26.15 7.21
C ILE A 515 -0.53 25.87 8.71
N GLU A 516 -1.60 26.15 9.44
CA GLU A 516 -1.77 25.77 10.83
C GLU A 516 -2.59 24.48 10.86
N LYS A 517 -2.00 23.41 11.39
CA LYS A 517 -2.62 22.09 11.48
C LYS A 517 -2.98 21.79 12.93
N THR A 518 -4.22 21.35 13.15
CA THR A 518 -4.68 20.82 14.42
C THR A 518 -4.93 19.33 14.24
N LEU A 519 -4.21 18.52 15.00
CA LEU A 519 -4.42 17.08 15.12
C LEU A 519 -5.18 16.81 16.41
N THR A 520 -6.32 16.14 16.34
CA THR A 520 -7.07 15.68 17.51
C THR A 520 -7.17 14.15 17.48
N VAL A 521 -6.56 13.49 18.45
CA VAL A 521 -6.61 12.04 18.63
C VAL A 521 -7.51 11.72 19.81
N THR A 522 -8.56 10.94 19.58
CA THR A 522 -9.53 10.55 20.60
C THR A 522 -9.42 9.06 20.88
N TYR A 523 -9.10 8.75 22.13
CA TYR A 523 -9.06 7.40 22.69
C TYR A 523 -10.32 7.14 23.49
N LYS A 524 -10.92 5.96 23.31
CA LYS A 524 -12.08 5.53 24.08
C LYS A 524 -11.98 4.06 24.44
N ASN A 525 -12.06 3.76 25.74
CA ASN A 525 -12.22 2.40 26.24
C ASN A 525 -13.66 2.22 26.72
N PRO A 526 -14.57 1.62 25.93
CA PRO A 526 -15.95 1.43 26.36
C PRO A 526 -16.14 0.25 27.31
N HIS A 527 -15.09 -0.55 27.56
CA HIS A 527 -15.20 -1.81 28.31
C HIS A 527 -14.90 -1.62 29.82
N PRO A 528 -15.55 -2.41 30.70
CA PRO A 528 -15.24 -2.43 32.12
C PRO A 528 -13.83 -3.00 32.39
N PRO A 529 -13.22 -2.67 33.55
CA PRO A 529 -11.92 -3.23 33.92
C PRO A 529 -12.01 -4.76 34.12
N SER A 530 -10.91 -5.46 33.84
CA SER A 530 -10.75 -6.87 34.18
C SER A 530 -10.46 -7.06 35.68
N ASP A 531 -10.63 -8.30 36.18
CA ASP A 531 -10.13 -8.66 37.51
C ASP A 531 -8.61 -8.84 37.46
N CYS A 532 -7.88 -7.80 37.84
CA CYS A 532 -6.42 -7.80 37.90
C CYS A 532 -5.88 -8.25 39.26
N ASN A 533 -6.70 -8.86 40.13
CA ASN A 533 -6.24 -9.38 41.40
C ASN A 533 -5.48 -10.70 41.23
N LEU A 534 -4.16 -10.65 41.43
CA LEU A 534 -3.26 -11.80 41.31
C LEU A 534 -3.56 -12.91 42.32
N GLU A 535 -3.99 -12.57 43.54
CA GLU A 535 -4.32 -13.55 44.60
C GLU A 535 -5.58 -14.35 44.28
N ARG A 536 -6.50 -13.77 43.50
CA ARG A 536 -7.73 -14.43 43.05
C ARG A 536 -7.55 -15.19 41.74
N GLY A 537 -6.37 -15.11 41.10
CA GLY A 537 -6.09 -15.76 39.82
C GLY A 537 -6.87 -15.17 38.64
N GLY A 538 -7.25 -13.88 38.75
CA GLY A 538 -7.93 -13.15 37.68
C GLY A 538 -7.05 -12.97 36.44
N LEU A 539 -7.69 -12.82 35.28
CA LEU A 539 -7.00 -12.52 34.02
C LEU A 539 -7.08 -11.02 33.75
N CYS A 540 -5.94 -10.32 33.88
CA CYS A 540 -5.86 -8.88 33.70
C CYS A 540 -5.67 -8.50 32.22
N LEU A 541 -6.77 -8.39 31.46
CA LEU A 541 -6.71 -7.94 30.06
C LEU A 541 -6.94 -6.44 29.94
N ASN A 542 -8.01 -5.93 30.54
CA ASN A 542 -8.40 -4.52 30.45
C ASN A 542 -8.06 -3.78 31.74
N ALA A 543 -7.02 -2.96 31.70
CA ALA A 543 -6.65 -2.02 32.76
C ALA A 543 -6.32 -0.65 32.16
N ASP A 544 -5.72 0.25 32.94
CA ASP A 544 -5.29 1.55 32.44
C ASP A 544 -4.28 1.37 31.29
N LEU A 545 -4.64 1.87 30.11
CA LEU A 545 -3.69 2.02 29.01
C LEU A 545 -2.76 3.16 29.39
N LYS A 546 -1.47 2.87 29.53
CA LYS A 546 -0.42 3.86 29.76
C LYS A 546 0.32 4.05 28.45
N ASP A 547 -0.03 5.08 27.72
CA ASP A 547 0.42 5.25 26.35
C ASP A 547 1.52 6.32 26.26
N TRP A 548 2.70 5.87 25.81
CA TRP A 548 3.78 6.74 25.37
C TRP A 548 3.64 6.96 23.87
N PHE A 549 3.24 8.17 23.48
CA PHE A 549 3.00 8.52 22.10
C PHE A 549 4.11 9.42 21.56
N ARG A 550 4.41 9.24 20.28
CA ARG A 550 5.26 10.12 19.46
C ARG A 550 4.56 10.39 18.16
N ILE A 551 4.38 11.67 17.83
CA ILE A 551 3.76 12.11 16.59
C ILE A 551 4.85 12.65 15.68
N TYR A 552 5.16 11.91 14.62
CA TYR A 552 6.14 12.29 13.61
C TYR A 552 5.43 13.11 12.53
N VAL A 553 5.95 14.31 12.31
CA VAL A 553 5.44 15.30 11.34
C VAL A 553 6.61 15.78 10.47
N PRO A 554 6.37 16.56 9.39
CA PRO A 554 7.46 17.02 8.53
C PRO A 554 8.54 17.76 9.32
N GLU A 555 9.79 17.48 8.99
CA GLU A 555 10.95 18.14 9.57
C GLU A 555 10.83 19.68 9.46
N GLY A 556 11.09 20.39 10.56
CA GLY A 556 10.93 21.84 10.66
C GLY A 556 9.52 22.31 11.03
N SER A 557 8.58 21.40 11.31
CA SER A 557 7.27 21.75 11.87
C SER A 557 7.43 22.41 13.25
N LYS A 558 6.59 23.41 13.54
CA LYS A 558 6.68 24.19 14.79
C LYS A 558 5.47 23.95 15.67
N LEU A 559 5.69 23.35 16.85
CA LEU A 559 4.65 23.16 17.84
C LEU A 559 4.11 24.52 18.32
N ILE A 560 2.79 24.68 18.33
CA ILE A 560 2.08 25.82 18.94
C ILE A 560 1.59 25.44 20.33
N SER A 561 0.92 24.30 20.46
CA SER A 561 0.37 23.81 21.73
C SER A 561 0.06 22.32 21.68
N MET A 562 0.18 21.65 22.81
CA MET A 562 -0.23 20.25 23.00
C MET A 562 -1.00 20.11 24.31
N THR A 563 -2.20 19.53 24.26
CA THR A 563 -3.08 19.33 25.42
C THR A 563 -3.68 17.93 25.44
N GLY A 564 -3.92 17.37 26.62
CA GLY A 564 -4.51 16.03 26.77
C GLY A 564 -3.50 14.97 27.24
N GLN A 565 -2.21 15.26 27.15
CA GLN A 565 -1.13 14.49 27.77
C GLN A 565 -1.00 14.78 29.27
N GLN A 566 -0.37 13.87 30.01
CA GLN A 566 0.04 14.03 31.41
C GLN A 566 1.45 14.63 31.53
N SER A 567 2.35 14.25 30.64
CA SER A 567 3.69 14.81 30.49
C SER A 567 4.07 14.88 29.01
N SER A 568 5.06 15.71 28.69
CA SER A 568 5.61 15.89 27.34
C SER A 568 7.04 16.35 27.42
N GLU A 569 7.79 16.06 26.36
CA GLU A 569 9.13 16.59 26.13
C GLU A 569 9.07 17.78 25.15
N ASP A 570 10.15 18.55 25.09
CA ASP A 570 10.31 19.55 24.04
C ASP A 570 10.43 18.85 22.66
N PRO A 571 9.90 19.45 21.58
CA PRO A 571 10.02 18.87 20.24
C PRO A 571 11.48 18.61 19.85
N TYR A 572 11.74 17.45 19.25
CA TYR A 572 13.05 17.04 18.78
C TYR A 572 12.99 16.49 17.35
N GLU A 573 14.16 16.21 16.77
CA GLU A 573 14.29 15.58 15.46
C GLU A 573 14.67 14.11 15.62
N ASP A 574 13.98 13.25 14.89
CA ASP A 574 14.26 11.82 14.82
C ASP A 574 13.78 11.28 13.47
N LEU A 575 14.51 10.33 12.89
CA LEU A 575 14.17 9.66 11.62
C LEU A 575 13.84 10.65 10.46
N GLY A 576 14.52 11.80 10.44
CA GLY A 576 14.30 12.88 9.46
C GLY A 576 12.91 13.51 9.56
N LYS A 577 12.34 13.59 10.77
CA LYS A 577 11.03 14.17 11.09
C LYS A 577 11.13 15.02 12.35
N THR A 578 10.20 15.94 12.52
CA THR A 578 9.98 16.58 13.82
C THR A 578 9.03 15.72 14.65
N VAL A 579 9.35 15.48 15.91
CA VAL A 579 8.59 14.61 16.81
C VAL A 579 7.97 15.43 17.94
N PHE A 580 6.67 15.19 18.16
CA PHE A 580 5.96 15.64 19.36
C PHE A 580 5.69 14.44 20.25
N GLU A 581 6.35 14.41 21.41
CA GLU A 581 6.31 13.28 22.34
C GLU A 581 5.53 13.61 23.61
N GLY A 582 4.78 12.63 24.11
CA GLY A 582 4.21 12.72 25.44
C GLY A 582 3.67 11.40 25.98
N PHE A 583 3.04 11.51 27.14
CA PHE A 583 2.44 10.39 27.83
C PHE A 583 0.98 10.67 28.16
N LEU A 584 0.09 9.70 27.99
CA LEU A 584 -1.30 9.79 28.41
C LEU A 584 -1.80 8.48 29.02
N GLU A 585 -2.93 8.57 29.71
CA GLU A 585 -3.57 7.42 30.34
C GLU A 585 -5.04 7.33 29.92
N VAL A 586 -5.48 6.14 29.53
CA VAL A 586 -6.89 5.84 29.22
C VAL A 586 -7.38 4.74 30.14
N ARG A 587 -8.28 5.10 31.04
CA ARG A 587 -8.87 4.14 31.99
C ARG A 587 -9.99 3.33 31.32
N PRO A 588 -10.28 2.10 31.81
CA PRO A 588 -11.49 1.38 31.46
C PRO A 588 -12.75 2.25 31.66
N GLN A 589 -13.70 2.17 30.73
CA GLN A 589 -14.89 3.04 30.64
C GLN A 589 -14.58 4.55 30.54
N GLY A 590 -13.33 4.91 30.24
CA GLY A 590 -12.86 6.28 30.09
C GLY A 590 -12.64 6.68 28.64
N SER A 591 -12.37 7.97 28.46
CA SER A 591 -11.89 8.54 27.21
C SER A 591 -10.79 9.56 27.47
N ARG A 592 -9.94 9.77 26.47
CA ARG A 592 -8.88 10.78 26.47
C ARG A 592 -8.85 11.46 25.10
N VAL A 593 -8.63 12.77 25.09
CA VAL A 593 -8.51 13.54 23.85
C VAL A 593 -7.17 14.26 23.89
N LEU A 594 -6.29 13.92 22.96
CA LEU A 594 -5.03 14.62 22.70
C LEU A 594 -5.25 15.60 21.56
N THR A 595 -4.88 16.86 21.76
CA THR A 595 -4.93 17.91 20.73
C THR A 595 -3.55 18.52 20.56
N VAL A 596 -3.01 18.41 19.35
CA VAL A 596 -1.69 18.93 18.97
C VAL A 596 -1.87 19.95 17.86
N LYS A 597 -1.41 21.18 18.10
CA LYS A 597 -1.51 22.28 17.15
C LYS A 597 -0.12 22.71 16.74
N TYR A 598 0.14 22.78 15.45
CA TYR A 598 1.47 23.10 14.92
C TYR A 598 1.40 23.79 13.55
N ILE A 599 2.52 24.38 13.15
CA ILE A 599 2.71 25.00 11.84
C ILE A 599 3.55 24.07 10.98
N LEU A 600 3.09 23.79 9.76
CA LEU A 600 3.87 23.02 8.79
C LEU A 600 5.01 23.88 8.21
N PRO A 601 6.15 23.27 7.83
CA PRO A 601 7.29 23.99 7.24
C PRO A 601 7.04 24.45 5.80
N TYR A 602 5.84 24.21 5.26
CA TYR A 602 5.46 24.51 3.88
C TYR A 602 4.42 25.63 3.79
N LYS A 603 4.30 26.19 2.59
CA LYS A 603 3.22 27.13 2.23
C LYS A 603 2.19 26.42 1.36
N PHE A 604 0.91 26.73 1.57
CA PHE A 604 -0.17 26.13 0.80
C PHE A 604 -0.22 26.68 -0.62
N ASP A 605 -0.14 25.80 -1.62
CA ASP A 605 -0.34 26.12 -3.02
C ASP A 605 -1.75 25.69 -3.46
N LYS A 606 -2.62 26.66 -3.76
CA LYS A 606 -4.01 26.38 -4.18
C LYS A 606 -4.11 25.62 -5.49
N LYS A 607 -3.11 25.69 -6.38
CA LYS A 607 -3.12 25.00 -7.68
C LYS A 607 -2.68 23.55 -7.51
N LYS A 608 -1.62 23.32 -6.73
CA LYS A 608 -1.03 21.99 -6.54
C LYS A 608 -1.70 21.19 -5.41
N GLY A 609 -2.29 21.86 -4.43
CA GLY A 609 -2.71 21.26 -3.17
C GLY A 609 -1.51 20.91 -2.27
N LEU A 610 -1.78 20.24 -1.16
CA LEU A 610 -0.75 19.73 -0.24
C LEU A 610 -0.73 18.20 -0.30
N PRO A 611 0.33 17.58 -0.87
CA PRO A 611 0.54 16.14 -0.75
C PRO A 611 0.60 15.75 0.72
N LEU A 612 -0.09 14.68 1.08
CA LEU A 612 -0.17 14.15 2.43
C LEU A 612 0.11 12.64 2.39
N MET A 613 1.01 12.19 3.26
CA MET A 613 1.19 10.80 3.60
C MET A 613 0.78 10.58 5.06
N ILE A 614 -0.12 9.63 5.27
CA ILE A 614 -0.44 9.10 6.59
C ILE A 614 0.15 7.70 6.64
N GLN A 615 1.21 7.54 7.43
CA GLN A 615 1.90 6.28 7.61
C GLN A 615 1.32 5.55 8.82
N LYS A 616 0.77 4.36 8.57
CA LYS A 616 0.20 3.47 9.56
C LYS A 616 1.28 2.91 10.49
N GLN A 617 0.96 2.82 11.78
CA GLN A 617 1.72 2.05 12.76
C GLN A 617 1.48 0.55 12.59
N PRO A 618 2.54 -0.28 12.57
CA PRO A 618 2.38 -1.73 12.65
C PRO A 618 1.55 -2.14 13.87
N GLY A 619 0.82 -3.25 13.78
CA GLY A 619 0.01 -3.77 14.88
C GLY A 619 -1.34 -3.08 15.14
N THR A 620 -1.56 -1.85 14.67
CA THR A 620 -2.87 -1.20 14.80
C THR A 620 -3.87 -1.70 13.75
N GLU A 621 -5.16 -1.65 14.05
CA GLU A 621 -6.24 -1.91 13.09
C GLU A 621 -7.40 -0.93 13.39
N ASP A 622 -8.17 -0.59 12.36
CA ASP A 622 -9.45 0.12 12.49
C ASP A 622 -9.44 1.58 13.01
N ASP A 623 -8.29 2.26 12.98
CA ASP A 623 -8.22 3.69 13.29
C ASP A 623 -8.97 4.53 12.24
N GLU A 624 -9.99 5.27 12.68
CA GLU A 624 -10.75 6.17 11.81
C GLU A 624 -10.04 7.52 11.67
N TYR A 625 -9.78 7.95 10.44
CA TYR A 625 -9.18 9.23 10.10
C TYR A 625 -10.20 10.12 9.38
N THR A 626 -10.31 11.37 9.83
CA THR A 626 -11.08 12.43 9.18
C THR A 626 -10.18 13.61 8.86
N ILE A 627 -10.25 14.12 7.64
CA ILE A 627 -9.42 15.23 7.15
C ILE A 627 -10.32 16.41 6.79
N MET A 628 -10.04 17.57 7.38
CA MET A 628 -10.80 18.80 7.18
C MET A 628 -9.91 19.91 6.62
N LEU A 629 -10.36 20.61 5.57
CA LEU A 629 -9.77 21.86 5.11
C LEU A 629 -10.72 23.00 5.42
N GLY A 630 -10.40 23.79 6.46
CA GLY A 630 -11.36 24.71 7.07
C GLY A 630 -12.60 23.96 7.57
N LYS A 631 -13.78 24.23 6.99
CA LYS A 631 -15.05 23.57 7.36
C LYS A 631 -15.44 22.42 6.41
N LYS A 632 -14.64 22.14 5.39
CA LYS A 632 -14.94 21.13 4.37
C LYS A 632 -14.28 19.81 4.74
N GLU A 633 -15.05 18.73 4.81
CA GLU A 633 -14.52 17.37 4.87
C GLU A 633 -13.89 17.02 3.51
N VAL A 634 -12.61 16.68 3.55
CA VAL A 634 -11.81 16.29 2.38
C VAL A 634 -11.90 14.80 2.17
N ASP A 635 -11.74 14.02 3.25
CA ASP A 635 -11.76 12.57 3.23
C ASP A 635 -12.07 12.02 4.63
N LYS A 636 -12.69 10.84 4.68
CA LYS A 636 -12.97 10.08 5.90
C LYS A 636 -12.85 8.59 5.62
N PHE A 637 -12.00 7.89 6.38
CA PHE A 637 -11.65 6.49 6.08
C PHE A 637 -11.06 5.76 7.30
N ILE A 638 -10.98 4.43 7.20
CA ILE A 638 -10.23 3.56 8.12
C ILE A 638 -8.81 3.34 7.58
N LEU A 639 -7.78 3.59 8.39
CA LEU A 639 -6.38 3.45 7.98
C LEU A 639 -5.92 1.98 8.10
N LYS A 640 -6.12 1.19 7.03
CA LYS A 640 -5.64 -0.20 6.97
C LYS A 640 -4.22 -0.35 6.47
N THR A 641 -3.80 0.51 5.55
CA THR A 641 -2.45 0.58 5.00
C THR A 641 -2.01 2.04 5.02
N ASP A 642 -0.73 2.29 4.74
CA ASP A 642 -0.27 3.66 4.48
C ASP A 642 -1.13 4.31 3.39
N LYS A 643 -1.47 5.59 3.58
CA LYS A 643 -2.35 6.32 2.66
C LYS A 643 -1.67 7.60 2.17
N LYS A 644 -1.59 7.74 0.84
CA LYS A 644 -1.19 8.97 0.16
C LYS A 644 -2.42 9.64 -0.42
N LEU A 645 -2.57 10.95 -0.23
CA LEU A 645 -3.59 11.76 -0.86
C LEU A 645 -3.10 13.21 -1.05
N THR A 646 -3.92 14.07 -1.65
CA THR A 646 -3.63 15.50 -1.76
C THR A 646 -4.77 16.30 -1.18
N VAL A 647 -4.48 17.16 -0.20
CA VAL A 647 -5.45 18.07 0.42
C VAL A 647 -5.69 19.23 -0.54
N LYS A 648 -6.92 19.34 -1.09
CA LYS A 648 -7.34 20.35 -2.09
C LYS A 648 -8.69 21.02 -1.80
#